data_AF-A0A2B2BTN0-F1
#
_entry.id   AF-A0A2B2BTN0-F1
#
_cell.length_a   1.000
_cell.length_b   1.000
_cell.length_c   1.000
_cell.angle_alpha   90.00
_cell.angle_beta   90.00
_cell.angle_gamma   90.00
#
_symmetry.space_group_name_H-M   'P 1'
#
loop_
_entity.id
_entity.type
_entity.pdbx_description
1 polymer ?
#
loop_
_entity_poly.entity_id
_entity_poly.type
_entity_poly.pdbx_seq_one_letter_code
_entity_poly.pdbx_strand_id
1 'polypeptide(L)'
;MRNIGKVLLLSTSLLVGEVVTPIIPSKVQLAYAASTIKLANISYQTTDNVNLRTGPSTKYKAILQVPKSKTITATEQKGTWVKVSYQYTLKGKKVVQIGWVSASYIKKISTAPKTVKFAKTTYQTTDNVNIRSGASTRYKTLLSIPKGKTITSAEKITDWYKVTYTYSSKGKNVTTTGWVKGTFLKEYYKYSAISGGYYFTKKTVKLYSTPDTKKSAVYSLASGNGLYSAYQAVNSVGQVWYRVSYNGKTLYVYSGDVSKATITSFAAADYQAKLDTYLYASYGKTYTKLVKIPKQAIISSKQRIGDWYKVSYNGKSGYVYGGDISKYAKPAETPDKGGTDNGGVNIPPTDTIAEQAITKTTYAVMDQLNVRQAAATTAAILTSIPKGTIIIPTSKTSNGWYKVSYAGKSGYVFGTYLQQVITGDPMGTRDTYQFIDLRTQSPVKASQINNYIAGYVKNTGKPSILTNKGQVFIDAGRKYGVNPLYLAAHAIHESAYGTSSISITKNNLFGFGAYDAAPFVAAYRFASVELCIDFIAREMKSTYLNPANWKFQGAYLGFGTTSLTNARIDASSEGMNFFYATDPYWGKAISQHMEKILSYDKAYYAKADPDANIPQRPLIPAGGDKFPADIVAIATIPANKQIVLNSKKGVHDAVKTMKRGTSFTVLEKTNDFWLRVKVDNKEYWTNDVDFSNYKNYISVQNLGRVTVSELNIRTGPSTSNSSLGKLPLNDYVSLIMKADGTVTMDGTKTWYQVKTANGSKGWVSKMYITQELK
;
A
#
# COMPACT_ATOMS: atom_id res chain seq x y z
N MET A 1 22.81 0.86 -6.28
CA MET A 1 23.27 -0.10 -7.31
C MET A 1 22.51 0.17 -8.60
N ARG A 2 23.21 0.05 -9.74
CA ARG A 2 22.93 0.61 -11.08
C ARG A 2 21.91 -0.18 -11.92
N ASN A 3 21.44 0.48 -13.00
CA ASN A 3 20.85 0.03 -14.30
C ASN A 3 19.44 0.62 -14.50
N ILE A 4 19.20 1.72 -15.24
CA ILE A 4 19.38 2.09 -16.66
C ILE A 4 18.68 1.15 -17.65
N GLY A 5 17.65 1.68 -18.33
CA GLY A 5 17.07 1.18 -19.58
C GLY A 5 16.49 2.34 -20.38
N LYS A 6 17.18 2.74 -21.45
CA LYS A 6 16.80 3.76 -22.44
C LYS A 6 15.72 3.22 -23.37
N VAL A 7 14.76 4.06 -23.78
CA VAL A 7 14.03 3.90 -25.06
C VAL A 7 13.98 5.25 -25.77
N LEU A 8 14.51 5.24 -26.98
CA LEU A 8 14.61 6.30 -27.98
C LEU A 8 13.37 6.20 -28.90
N LEU A 9 12.74 7.31 -29.26
CA LEU A 9 11.95 7.43 -30.50
C LEU A 9 11.87 8.92 -30.90
N LEU A 10 12.40 9.18 -32.09
CA LEU A 10 12.50 10.45 -32.82
C LEU A 10 11.32 10.63 -33.79
N SER A 11 10.87 11.87 -33.99
CA SER A 11 10.47 12.52 -35.27
C SER A 11 9.72 13.84 -34.92
N THR A 12 10.33 15.03 -35.03
CA THR A 12 10.37 15.98 -36.18
C THR A 12 8.96 16.48 -36.60
N SER A 13 8.59 17.77 -36.62
CA SER A 13 9.26 18.92 -37.29
C SER A 13 8.68 20.32 -36.92
N LEU A 14 9.57 21.35 -36.97
CA LEU A 14 9.47 22.77 -37.46
C LEU A 14 8.35 23.73 -36.97
N LEU A 15 8.67 24.89 -36.31
CA LEU A 15 9.06 26.26 -36.81
C LEU A 15 7.87 27.03 -37.43
N VAL A 16 7.54 28.32 -37.23
CA VAL A 16 8.17 29.61 -36.83
C VAL A 16 6.99 30.49 -36.31
N GLY A 17 7.07 31.35 -35.28
CA GLY A 17 7.69 32.67 -35.35
C GLY A 17 7.15 33.62 -34.29
N GLU A 18 8.05 34.41 -33.71
CA GLU A 18 7.79 35.62 -32.92
C GLU A 18 7.56 36.80 -33.86
N VAL A 19 6.65 37.74 -33.55
CA VAL A 19 6.82 39.17 -33.84
C VAL A 19 6.01 40.02 -32.84
N VAL A 20 6.76 40.73 -31.98
CA VAL A 20 6.67 42.15 -31.60
C VAL A 20 5.30 42.79 -31.24
N THR A 21 5.26 43.34 -30.03
CA THR A 21 4.27 44.31 -29.54
C THR A 21 4.39 45.68 -30.21
N PRO A 22 3.27 46.37 -30.53
CA PRO A 22 3.24 47.83 -30.56
C PRO A 22 2.38 48.40 -29.42
N ILE A 23 2.93 49.41 -28.76
CA ILE A 23 2.23 50.33 -27.85
C ILE A 23 1.60 51.42 -28.73
N ILE A 24 0.26 51.57 -28.76
CA ILE A 24 -0.44 52.84 -29.09
C ILE A 24 -1.86 52.84 -28.44
N PRO A 25 -2.59 53.98 -28.37
CA PRO A 25 -2.93 54.69 -27.14
C PRO A 25 -4.44 54.66 -26.79
N SER A 26 -4.75 55.24 -25.64
CA SER A 26 -6.07 55.36 -25.02
C SER A 26 -7.11 56.10 -25.88
N LYS A 27 -8.34 55.55 -25.88
CA LYS A 27 -9.62 56.06 -26.44
C LYS A 27 -9.93 55.73 -27.90
N VAL A 28 -10.29 54.46 -28.13
CA VAL A 28 -11.29 54.07 -29.14
C VAL A 28 -12.28 53.13 -28.45
N GLN A 29 -13.57 53.48 -28.45
CA GLN A 29 -14.64 52.58 -28.00
C GLN A 29 -14.86 51.52 -29.09
N LEU A 30 -14.01 50.50 -29.09
CA LEU A 30 -14.14 49.32 -29.94
C LEU A 30 -15.37 48.53 -29.50
N ALA A 31 -16.43 48.56 -30.31
CA ALA A 31 -17.49 47.56 -30.24
C ALA A 31 -16.91 46.21 -30.69
N TYR A 32 -16.33 45.47 -29.76
CA TYR A 32 -15.97 44.08 -30.01
C TYR A 32 -17.25 43.31 -30.36
N ALA A 33 -17.28 42.72 -31.55
CA ALA A 33 -18.29 41.72 -31.88
C ALA A 33 -18.20 40.61 -30.83
N ALA A 34 -19.15 40.58 -29.89
CA ALA A 34 -19.15 39.59 -28.82
C ALA A 34 -19.20 38.20 -29.46
N SER A 35 -18.16 37.40 -29.20
CA SER A 35 -18.10 36.00 -29.61
C SER A 35 -19.26 35.24 -28.98
N THR A 36 -19.87 34.34 -29.76
CA THR A 36 -21.02 33.57 -29.28
C THR A 36 -20.52 32.38 -28.45
N ILE A 37 -20.96 32.29 -27.20
CA ILE A 37 -20.64 31.22 -26.27
C ILE A 37 -21.76 30.17 -26.36
N LYS A 38 -21.42 28.92 -26.69
CA LYS A 38 -22.37 27.81 -26.57
C LYS A 38 -22.53 27.40 -25.10
N LEU A 39 -23.77 27.22 -24.66
CA LEU A 39 -24.14 26.80 -23.30
C LEU A 39 -24.66 25.36 -23.33
N ALA A 40 -24.37 24.59 -22.28
CA ALA A 40 -24.81 23.21 -22.14
C ALA A 40 -26.27 23.10 -21.68
N ASN A 41 -27.21 23.68 -22.43
CA ASN A 41 -28.67 23.63 -22.18
C ASN A 41 -29.04 23.91 -20.71
N ILE A 42 -28.61 25.07 -20.20
CA ILE A 42 -28.73 25.42 -18.78
C ILE A 42 -30.15 25.96 -18.49
N SER A 43 -30.82 25.47 -17.45
CA SER A 43 -32.12 26.00 -17.05
C SER A 43 -32.00 27.31 -16.27
N TYR A 44 -32.82 28.29 -16.65
CA TYR A 44 -32.99 29.56 -15.96
C TYR A 44 -34.46 29.77 -15.59
N GLN A 45 -34.70 30.62 -14.59
CA GLN A 45 -36.02 31.16 -14.27
C GLN A 45 -36.03 32.66 -14.58
N THR A 46 -37.09 33.14 -15.22
CA THR A 46 -37.29 34.57 -15.45
C THR A 46 -37.52 35.30 -14.11
N THR A 47 -36.83 36.42 -13.88
CA THR A 47 -36.98 37.24 -12.67
C THR A 47 -38.06 38.30 -12.82
N ASP A 48 -38.48 38.58 -14.06
CA ASP A 48 -39.58 39.46 -14.43
C ASP A 48 -40.24 39.00 -15.75
N ASN A 49 -41.29 39.69 -16.18
CA ASN A 49 -41.83 39.54 -17.53
C ASN A 49 -40.78 40.01 -18.56
N VAL A 50 -40.33 39.11 -19.43
CA VAL A 50 -39.23 39.38 -20.36
C VAL A 50 -39.62 39.12 -21.80
N ASN A 51 -39.26 40.04 -22.70
CA ASN A 51 -39.50 39.86 -24.13
C ASN A 51 -38.50 38.87 -24.73
N LEU A 52 -39.02 37.78 -25.30
CA LEU A 52 -38.30 36.87 -26.17
C LEU A 52 -38.21 37.51 -27.56
N ARG A 53 -36.99 37.69 -28.08
CA ARG A 53 -36.74 38.41 -29.35
C ARG A 53 -36.10 37.53 -30.41
N THR A 54 -36.19 37.92 -31.68
CA THR A 54 -35.56 37.18 -32.80
C THR A 54 -34.03 37.27 -32.80
N GLY A 55 -33.42 38.24 -32.10
CA GLY A 55 -31.97 38.43 -32.03
C GLY A 55 -31.48 39.13 -30.75
N PRO A 56 -30.15 39.16 -30.52
CA PRO A 56 -29.52 39.55 -29.26
C PRO A 56 -29.37 41.08 -29.10
N SER A 57 -30.46 41.82 -29.26
CA SER A 57 -30.54 43.25 -28.93
C SER A 57 -32.00 43.71 -28.84
N THR A 58 -32.24 44.88 -28.25
CA THR A 58 -33.58 45.49 -28.19
C THR A 58 -34.12 45.93 -29.56
N LYS A 59 -33.27 46.03 -30.59
CA LYS A 59 -33.66 46.38 -31.96
C LYS A 59 -34.37 45.22 -32.69
N TYR A 60 -34.18 43.99 -32.24
CA TYR A 60 -34.83 42.82 -32.82
C TYR A 60 -36.29 42.70 -32.36
N LYS A 61 -37.16 42.24 -33.27
CA LYS A 61 -38.60 42.05 -33.03
C LYS A 61 -38.84 41.14 -31.83
N ALA A 62 -39.73 41.57 -30.91
CA ALA A 62 -40.25 40.71 -29.85
C ALA A 62 -41.27 39.73 -30.45
N ILE A 63 -41.10 38.45 -30.16
CA ILE A 63 -41.94 37.36 -30.67
C ILE A 63 -42.94 36.84 -29.63
N LEU A 64 -42.61 36.99 -28.35
CA LEU A 64 -43.44 36.57 -27.21
C LEU A 64 -42.92 37.26 -25.94
N GLN A 65 -43.79 37.50 -24.97
CA GLN A 65 -43.37 37.86 -23.61
C GLN A 65 -43.42 36.61 -22.72
N VAL A 66 -42.30 36.26 -22.10
CA VAL A 66 -42.20 35.15 -21.14
C VAL A 66 -42.52 35.71 -19.75
N PRO A 67 -43.58 35.21 -19.07
CA PRO A 67 -43.95 35.72 -17.75
C PRO A 67 -42.86 35.50 -16.70
N LYS A 68 -42.89 36.30 -15.62
CA LYS A 68 -42.06 36.11 -14.41
C LYS A 68 -42.19 34.70 -13.84
N SER A 69 -41.11 34.19 -13.26
CA SER A 69 -41.03 32.87 -12.61
C SER A 69 -41.20 31.66 -13.54
N LYS A 70 -41.13 31.84 -14.87
CA LYS A 70 -41.17 30.74 -15.85
C LYS A 70 -39.79 30.17 -16.11
N THR A 71 -39.74 28.87 -16.38
CA THR A 71 -38.51 28.16 -16.72
C THR A 71 -38.23 28.25 -18.21
N ILE A 72 -36.98 28.57 -18.55
CA ILE A 72 -36.45 28.61 -19.91
C ILE A 72 -35.12 27.86 -19.96
N THR A 73 -34.77 27.31 -21.11
CA THR A 73 -33.51 26.55 -21.30
C THR A 73 -32.58 27.32 -22.22
N ALA A 74 -31.40 27.70 -21.72
CA ALA A 74 -30.41 28.51 -22.42
C ALA A 74 -29.40 27.65 -23.20
N THR A 75 -29.23 27.95 -24.49
CA THR A 75 -28.38 27.18 -25.41
C THR A 75 -27.15 27.95 -25.88
N GLU A 76 -27.23 29.29 -25.94
CA GLU A 76 -26.15 30.16 -26.42
C GLU A 76 -26.20 31.51 -25.68
N GLN A 77 -25.06 32.20 -25.60
CA GLN A 77 -24.96 33.57 -25.11
C GLN A 77 -24.12 34.42 -26.06
N LYS A 78 -24.60 35.62 -26.38
CA LYS A 78 -23.89 36.61 -27.19
C LYS A 78 -23.96 37.96 -26.48
N GLY A 79 -22.84 38.38 -25.90
CA GLY A 79 -22.80 39.55 -25.00
C GLY A 79 -23.72 39.36 -23.79
N THR A 80 -24.60 40.33 -23.55
CA THR A 80 -25.59 40.33 -22.45
C THR A 80 -26.90 39.61 -22.79
N TRP A 81 -26.99 38.97 -23.96
CA TRP A 81 -28.20 38.28 -24.41
C TRP A 81 -28.00 36.77 -24.43
N VAL A 82 -29.03 36.03 -24.04
CA VAL A 82 -29.03 34.57 -23.94
C VAL A 82 -30.11 34.01 -24.84
N LYS A 83 -29.74 33.08 -25.72
CA LYS A 83 -30.66 32.33 -26.57
C LYS A 83 -31.28 31.22 -25.75
N VAL A 84 -32.61 31.18 -25.72
CA VAL A 84 -33.39 30.33 -24.85
C VAL A 84 -34.52 29.65 -25.62
N SER A 85 -34.89 28.45 -25.19
CA SER A 85 -36.17 27.82 -25.56
C SER A 85 -37.17 27.94 -24.41
N TYR A 86 -38.39 28.37 -24.72
CA TYR A 86 -39.50 28.47 -23.79
C TYR A 86 -40.68 27.61 -24.26
N GLN A 87 -41.14 26.70 -23.40
CA GLN A 87 -42.28 25.84 -23.67
C GLN A 87 -43.53 26.36 -22.95
N TYR A 88 -44.63 26.53 -23.67
CA TYR A 88 -45.93 26.97 -23.15
C TYR A 88 -47.10 26.26 -23.85
N THR A 89 -48.30 26.37 -23.29
CA THR A 89 -49.50 25.77 -23.88
C THR A 89 -50.29 26.85 -24.62
N LEU A 90 -50.62 26.61 -25.88
CA LEU A 90 -51.47 27.46 -26.70
C LEU A 90 -52.62 26.61 -27.25
N LYS A 91 -53.88 26.98 -26.93
CA LYS A 91 -55.09 26.24 -27.34
C LYS A 91 -54.99 24.72 -27.07
N GLY A 92 -54.54 24.36 -25.87
CA GLY A 92 -54.39 22.95 -25.44
C GLY A 92 -53.19 22.19 -26.00
N LYS A 93 -52.40 22.78 -26.91
CA LYS A 93 -51.20 22.15 -27.49
C LYS A 93 -49.93 22.74 -26.89
N LYS A 94 -48.92 21.89 -26.64
CA LYS A 94 -47.59 22.31 -26.19
C LYS A 94 -46.81 22.92 -27.36
N VAL A 95 -46.34 24.14 -27.21
CA VAL A 95 -45.55 24.89 -28.19
C VAL A 95 -44.20 25.23 -27.57
N VAL A 96 -43.12 25.11 -28.34
CA VAL A 96 -41.77 25.54 -27.96
C VAL A 96 -41.36 26.71 -28.83
N GLN A 97 -41.06 27.86 -28.22
CA GLN A 97 -40.55 29.04 -28.90
C GLN A 97 -39.08 29.25 -28.56
N ILE A 98 -38.26 29.53 -29.57
CA ILE A 98 -36.83 29.84 -29.41
C ILE A 98 -36.60 31.32 -29.72
N GLY A 99 -35.80 32.00 -28.90
CA GLY A 99 -35.41 33.38 -29.12
C GLY A 99 -34.38 33.86 -28.10
N TRP A 100 -34.16 35.18 -28.05
CA TRP A 100 -33.16 35.81 -27.17
C TRP A 100 -33.83 36.62 -26.07
N VAL A 101 -33.30 36.51 -24.85
CA VAL A 101 -33.68 37.32 -23.68
C VAL A 101 -32.44 37.98 -23.08
N SER A 102 -32.61 39.11 -22.40
CA SER A 102 -31.48 39.74 -21.68
C SER A 102 -31.12 38.94 -20.43
N ALA A 103 -29.82 38.71 -20.21
CA ALA A 103 -29.27 38.00 -19.07
C ALA A 103 -29.68 38.61 -17.72
N SER A 104 -29.99 39.92 -17.68
CA SER A 104 -30.44 40.63 -16.49
C SER A 104 -31.80 40.17 -15.96
N TYR A 105 -32.63 39.53 -16.80
CA TYR A 105 -33.98 39.11 -16.45
C TYR A 105 -34.09 37.61 -16.15
N ILE A 106 -32.95 36.92 -15.99
CA ILE A 106 -32.93 35.48 -15.81
C ILE A 106 -31.96 35.10 -14.69
N LYS A 107 -32.42 34.23 -13.78
CA LYS A 107 -31.59 33.63 -12.73
C LYS A 107 -31.38 32.16 -13.01
N LYS A 108 -30.14 31.69 -12.91
CA LYS A 108 -29.82 30.28 -13.11
C LYS A 108 -30.55 29.45 -12.07
N ILE A 109 -31.26 28.41 -12.51
CA ILE A 109 -31.92 27.45 -11.62
C ILE A 109 -31.30 26.07 -11.79
N SER A 110 -31.00 25.42 -10.67
CA SER A 110 -30.65 24.00 -10.69
C SER A 110 -31.93 23.20 -10.91
N THR A 111 -32.00 22.42 -12.00
CA THR A 111 -33.05 21.39 -12.12
C THR A 111 -32.98 20.47 -10.92
N ALA A 112 -34.14 20.12 -10.34
CA ALA A 112 -34.20 19.17 -9.23
C ALA A 112 -33.40 17.91 -9.60
N PRO A 113 -32.41 17.50 -8.78
CA PRO A 113 -31.56 16.37 -9.12
C PRO A 113 -32.42 15.10 -9.21
N LYS A 114 -32.32 14.40 -10.34
CA LYS A 114 -33.05 13.16 -10.57
C LYS A 114 -32.49 12.04 -9.69
N THR A 115 -33.38 11.17 -9.22
CA THR A 115 -33.00 9.95 -8.51
C THR A 115 -32.28 8.99 -9.46
N VAL A 116 -31.12 8.49 -9.01
CA VAL A 116 -30.32 7.47 -9.70
C VAL A 116 -30.51 6.15 -8.97
N LYS A 117 -31.06 5.15 -9.65
CA LYS A 117 -31.19 3.77 -9.13
C LYS A 117 -29.92 2.96 -9.44
N PHE A 118 -29.55 2.05 -8.54
CA PHE A 118 -28.42 1.14 -8.69
C PHE A 118 -28.68 -0.19 -7.94
N ALA A 119 -27.83 -1.19 -8.17
CA ALA A 119 -27.95 -2.49 -7.50
C ALA A 119 -27.92 -2.32 -5.97
N LYS A 120 -28.77 -3.05 -5.25
CA LYS A 120 -28.82 -2.97 -3.78
C LYS A 120 -27.43 -3.24 -3.19
N THR A 121 -26.88 -2.24 -2.53
CA THR A 121 -25.49 -2.20 -2.05
C THR A 121 -25.48 -2.00 -0.55
N THR A 122 -24.65 -2.77 0.13
CA THR A 122 -24.42 -2.71 1.57
C THR A 122 -23.27 -1.77 1.86
N TYR A 123 -23.53 -0.80 2.74
CA TYR A 123 -22.57 0.18 3.21
C TYR A 123 -22.35 0.03 4.71
N GLN A 124 -21.21 0.47 5.19
CA GLN A 124 -20.88 0.68 6.59
C GLN A 124 -20.78 2.17 6.85
N THR A 125 -21.36 2.63 7.96
CA THR A 125 -21.24 4.01 8.42
C THR A 125 -19.79 4.29 8.87
N THR A 126 -19.18 5.34 8.35
CA THR A 126 -17.81 5.75 8.73
C THR A 126 -17.77 6.70 9.93
N ASP A 127 -18.93 7.22 10.33
CA ASP A 127 -19.16 8.10 11.46
C ASP A 127 -20.57 7.89 12.05
N ASN A 128 -20.87 8.54 13.17
CA ASN A 128 -22.23 8.68 13.68
C ASN A 128 -23.04 9.53 12.70
N VAL A 129 -24.14 8.99 12.16
CA VAL A 129 -24.84 9.61 11.04
C VAL A 129 -26.36 9.59 11.20
N ASN A 130 -26.99 10.70 10.82
CA ASN A 130 -28.44 10.85 10.88
C ASN A 130 -29.10 10.36 9.59
N ILE A 131 -30.07 9.45 9.72
CA ILE A 131 -31.08 9.18 8.69
C ILE A 131 -32.05 10.35 8.67
N ARG A 132 -32.27 10.97 7.52
CA ARG A 132 -33.17 12.11 7.36
C ARG A 132 -34.38 11.79 6.50
N SER A 133 -35.47 12.52 6.65
CA SER A 133 -36.68 12.31 5.83
C SER A 133 -36.52 12.75 4.36
N GLY A 134 -35.44 13.47 4.01
CA GLY A 134 -35.15 13.92 2.65
C GLY A 134 -33.66 14.16 2.39
N ALA A 135 -33.29 14.33 1.12
CA ALA A 135 -31.90 14.42 0.60
C ALA A 135 -31.22 15.78 0.88
N SER A 136 -31.24 16.24 2.14
CA SER A 136 -30.57 17.46 2.60
C SER A 136 -30.49 17.50 4.12
N THR A 137 -29.54 18.26 4.68
CA THR A 137 -29.44 18.52 6.12
C THR A 137 -30.62 19.32 6.69
N ARG A 138 -31.44 19.96 5.83
CA ARG A 138 -32.65 20.70 6.23
C ARG A 138 -33.83 19.81 6.61
N TYR A 139 -33.83 18.54 6.20
CA TYR A 139 -34.91 17.61 6.53
C TYR A 139 -34.75 17.03 7.94
N LYS A 140 -35.89 16.70 8.58
CA LYS A 140 -35.94 16.15 9.94
C LYS A 140 -35.11 14.86 10.06
N THR A 141 -34.41 14.73 11.18
CA THR A 141 -33.72 13.49 11.56
C THR A 141 -34.76 12.46 12.02
N LEU A 142 -34.71 11.27 11.43
CA LEU A 142 -35.56 10.13 11.79
C LEU A 142 -34.88 9.25 12.84
N LEU A 143 -33.57 9.03 12.70
CA LEU A 143 -32.77 8.15 13.55
C LEU A 143 -31.29 8.52 13.43
N SER A 144 -30.52 8.37 14.51
CA SER A 144 -29.05 8.41 14.48
C SER A 144 -28.48 7.00 14.46
N ILE A 145 -27.57 6.72 13.53
CA ILE A 145 -26.89 5.44 13.38
C ILE A 145 -25.46 5.59 13.89
N PRO A 146 -25.00 4.75 14.83
CA PRO A 146 -23.60 4.74 15.25
C PRO A 146 -22.63 4.41 14.11
N LYS A 147 -21.38 4.85 14.24
CA LYS A 147 -20.27 4.43 13.39
C LYS A 147 -20.11 2.90 13.36
N GLY A 148 -19.78 2.35 12.19
CA GLY A 148 -19.48 0.94 12.00
C GLY A 148 -20.71 0.05 11.75
N LYS A 149 -21.92 0.60 11.77
CA LYS A 149 -23.15 -0.16 11.48
C LYS A 149 -23.34 -0.34 9.98
N THR A 150 -23.98 -1.44 9.60
CA THR A 150 -24.26 -1.76 8.19
C THR A 150 -25.66 -1.32 7.79
N ILE A 151 -25.79 -0.78 6.59
CA ILE A 151 -27.04 -0.32 5.99
C ILE A 151 -27.09 -0.73 4.52
N THR A 152 -28.26 -0.72 3.90
CA THR A 152 -28.38 -0.98 2.45
C THR A 152 -28.94 0.23 1.72
N SER A 153 -28.53 0.45 0.48
CA SER A 153 -29.09 1.46 -0.41
C SER A 153 -29.21 0.92 -1.84
N ALA A 154 -30.21 1.38 -2.58
CA ALA A 154 -30.43 1.04 -3.98
C ALA A 154 -30.74 2.27 -4.85
N GLU A 155 -30.77 3.47 -4.25
CA GLU A 155 -30.98 4.70 -4.99
C GLU A 155 -30.35 5.90 -4.27
N LYS A 156 -29.98 6.93 -5.05
CA LYS A 156 -29.41 8.18 -4.55
C LYS A 156 -29.93 9.39 -5.32
N ILE A 157 -29.91 10.55 -4.67
CA ILE A 157 -30.11 11.86 -5.28
C ILE A 157 -28.87 12.66 -4.93
N THR A 158 -28.14 13.14 -5.95
CA THR A 158 -26.80 13.73 -5.78
C THR A 158 -25.89 12.83 -4.92
N ASP A 159 -25.42 13.32 -3.78
CA ASP A 159 -24.58 12.61 -2.81
C ASP A 159 -25.39 12.04 -1.64
N TRP A 160 -26.72 12.10 -1.66
CA TRP A 160 -27.57 11.52 -0.63
C TRP A 160 -28.10 10.17 -1.08
N TYR A 161 -27.81 9.15 -0.28
CA TYR A 161 -28.23 7.77 -0.50
C TYR A 161 -29.52 7.54 0.27
N LYS A 162 -30.52 6.94 -0.38
CA LYS A 162 -31.69 6.44 0.34
C LYS A 162 -31.33 5.09 0.93
N VAL A 163 -31.24 5.06 2.26
CA VAL A 163 -30.73 3.93 3.02
C VAL A 163 -31.85 3.28 3.81
N THR A 164 -31.71 1.99 4.02
CA THR A 164 -32.53 1.19 4.93
C THR A 164 -31.61 0.59 5.99
N TYR A 165 -31.95 0.82 7.26
CA TYR A 165 -31.23 0.32 8.43
C TYR A 165 -32.19 -0.51 9.30
N THR A 166 -31.80 -1.73 9.62
CA THR A 166 -32.53 -2.62 10.53
C THR A 166 -31.73 -2.79 11.82
N TYR A 167 -32.37 -2.57 12.97
CA TYR A 167 -31.75 -2.63 14.29
C TYR A 167 -32.70 -3.22 15.33
N SER A 168 -32.15 -3.77 16.42
CA SER A 168 -32.97 -4.25 17.53
C SER A 168 -33.34 -3.09 18.46
N SER A 169 -34.62 -2.97 18.78
CA SER A 169 -35.15 -2.04 19.77
C SER A 169 -36.17 -2.79 20.63
N LYS A 170 -35.97 -2.79 21.96
CA LYS A 170 -36.80 -3.55 22.92
C LYS A 170 -36.99 -5.02 22.53
N GLY A 171 -35.92 -5.67 22.03
CA GLY A 171 -35.93 -7.08 21.62
C GLY A 171 -36.60 -7.36 20.27
N LYS A 172 -37.12 -6.36 19.55
CA LYS A 172 -37.73 -6.50 18.22
C LYS A 172 -36.88 -5.83 17.14
N ASN A 173 -36.85 -6.44 15.94
CA ASN A 173 -36.20 -5.83 14.78
C ASN A 173 -37.07 -4.69 14.23
N VAL A 174 -36.52 -3.49 14.21
CA VAL A 174 -37.14 -2.27 13.66
C VAL A 174 -36.36 -1.84 12.43
N THR A 175 -37.07 -1.43 11.37
CA THR A 175 -36.46 -0.93 10.13
C THR A 175 -36.79 0.54 9.92
N THR A 176 -35.77 1.36 9.66
CA THR A 176 -35.92 2.77 9.31
C THR A 176 -35.35 3.03 7.92
N THR A 177 -36.12 3.73 7.09
CA THR A 177 -35.70 4.16 5.75
C THR A 177 -35.67 5.68 5.65
N GLY A 178 -34.63 6.23 5.05
CA GLY A 178 -34.49 7.67 4.81
C GLY A 178 -33.19 7.99 4.08
N TRP A 179 -32.68 9.21 4.20
CA TRP A 179 -31.56 9.72 3.42
C TRP A 179 -30.33 9.96 4.30
N VAL A 180 -29.18 9.47 3.84
CA VAL A 180 -27.87 9.66 4.48
C VAL A 180 -26.87 10.20 3.46
N LYS A 181 -26.01 11.13 3.88
CA LYS A 181 -24.96 11.70 3.02
C LYS A 181 -23.87 10.66 2.75
N GLY A 182 -23.56 10.45 1.47
CA GLY A 182 -22.65 9.42 0.98
C GLY A 182 -21.21 9.53 1.49
N THR A 183 -20.78 10.72 1.90
CA THR A 183 -19.47 10.94 2.56
C THR A 183 -19.32 10.12 3.86
N PHE A 184 -20.43 9.71 4.47
CA PHE A 184 -20.44 8.86 5.68
C PHE A 184 -20.62 7.38 5.38
N LEU A 185 -20.65 6.98 4.10
CA LEU A 185 -20.92 5.62 3.66
C LEU A 185 -19.70 5.06 2.93
N LYS A 186 -19.21 3.92 3.40
CA LYS A 186 -18.19 3.12 2.72
C LYS A 186 -18.81 1.77 2.36
N GLU A 187 -18.57 1.27 1.16
CA GLU A 187 -19.03 -0.08 0.81
C GLU A 187 -18.46 -1.13 1.76
N TYR A 188 -19.33 -2.02 2.20
CA TYR A 188 -19.01 -3.00 3.23
C TYR A 188 -18.78 -4.37 2.62
N TYR A 189 -17.60 -4.94 2.88
CA TYR A 189 -17.26 -6.31 2.52
C TYR A 189 -17.11 -7.13 3.80
N LYS A 190 -17.83 -8.26 3.89
CA LYS A 190 -17.76 -9.18 5.03
C LYS A 190 -16.75 -10.28 4.72
N TYR A 191 -15.63 -10.29 5.44
CA TYR A 191 -14.61 -11.33 5.32
C TYR A 191 -14.87 -12.43 6.35
N SER A 192 -14.65 -13.69 5.97
CA SER A 192 -14.82 -14.84 6.87
C SER A 192 -13.84 -15.96 6.49
N ALA A 193 -13.34 -16.67 7.49
CA ALA A 193 -12.60 -17.91 7.26
C ALA A 193 -13.57 -19.00 6.79
N ILE A 194 -13.08 -19.90 5.94
CA ILE A 194 -13.79 -21.09 5.48
C ILE A 194 -12.87 -22.30 5.61
N SER A 195 -13.45 -23.50 5.59
CA SER A 195 -12.65 -24.72 5.44
C SER A 195 -11.82 -24.64 4.15
N GLY A 196 -10.50 -24.75 4.30
CA GLY A 196 -9.54 -24.63 3.21
C GLY A 196 -9.79 -25.64 2.10
N GLY A 197 -9.67 -25.19 0.86
CA GLY A 197 -9.89 -26.06 -0.29
C GLY A 197 -9.35 -25.47 -1.60
N TYR A 198 -9.25 -26.32 -2.61
CA TYR A 198 -8.91 -25.90 -3.96
C TYR A 198 -10.17 -25.68 -4.80
N TYR A 199 -10.16 -24.61 -5.58
CA TYR A 199 -11.25 -24.20 -6.45
C TYR A 199 -10.74 -24.09 -7.88
N PHE A 200 -11.29 -24.90 -8.78
CA PHE A 200 -10.86 -24.98 -10.17
C PHE A 200 -11.69 -24.05 -11.05
N THR A 201 -11.02 -23.36 -11.97
CA THR A 201 -11.65 -22.43 -12.91
C THR A 201 -12.52 -23.18 -13.93
N LYS A 202 -13.81 -22.82 -14.02
CA LYS A 202 -14.76 -23.44 -14.96
C LYS A 202 -14.56 -23.00 -16.41
N LYS A 203 -14.00 -21.80 -16.57
CA LYS A 203 -13.75 -21.08 -17.84
C LYS A 203 -12.52 -20.18 -17.64
N THR A 204 -12.21 -19.33 -18.61
CA THR A 204 -11.24 -18.25 -18.39
C THR A 204 -11.78 -17.28 -17.33
N VAL A 205 -11.11 -17.16 -16.19
CA VAL A 205 -11.51 -16.29 -15.07
C VAL A 205 -10.53 -15.14 -14.88
N LYS A 206 -11.04 -14.03 -14.32
CA LYS A 206 -10.23 -12.87 -13.95
C LYS A 206 -9.99 -12.84 -12.44
N LEU A 207 -8.79 -12.46 -12.04
CA LEU A 207 -8.42 -12.26 -10.64
C LEU A 207 -8.33 -10.76 -10.33
N TYR A 208 -8.90 -10.34 -9.20
CA TYR A 208 -9.04 -8.93 -8.84
C TYR A 208 -8.32 -8.61 -7.52
N SER A 209 -7.95 -7.34 -7.34
CA SER A 209 -7.31 -6.86 -6.10
C SER A 209 -8.31 -6.60 -4.96
N THR A 210 -9.60 -6.53 -5.27
CA THR A 210 -10.72 -6.41 -4.34
C THR A 210 -11.78 -7.46 -4.70
N PRO A 211 -12.68 -7.85 -3.78
CA PRO A 211 -13.76 -8.82 -4.06
C PRO A 211 -14.89 -8.19 -4.90
N ASP A 212 -14.54 -7.52 -5.99
CA ASP A 212 -15.46 -6.86 -6.91
C ASP A 212 -14.76 -6.64 -8.27
N THR A 213 -15.53 -6.18 -9.26
CA THR A 213 -15.03 -5.93 -10.62
C THR A 213 -14.79 -4.44 -10.92
N LYS A 214 -14.73 -3.57 -9.90
CA LYS A 214 -14.60 -2.12 -10.10
C LYS A 214 -13.18 -1.71 -10.46
N LYS A 215 -12.20 -2.48 -10.02
CA LYS A 215 -10.80 -2.35 -10.45
C LYS A 215 -10.54 -3.27 -11.63
N SER A 216 -9.59 -2.88 -12.49
CA SER A 216 -9.10 -3.75 -13.55
C SER A 216 -8.60 -5.07 -12.98
N ALA A 217 -8.86 -6.15 -13.71
CA ALA A 217 -8.32 -7.46 -13.38
C ALA A 217 -6.78 -7.43 -13.36
N VAL A 218 -6.19 -8.09 -12.38
CA VAL A 218 -4.74 -8.20 -12.21
C VAL A 218 -4.18 -9.33 -13.06
N TYR A 219 -4.91 -10.45 -13.16
CA TYR A 219 -4.54 -11.59 -13.99
C TYR A 219 -5.77 -12.24 -14.65
N SER A 220 -5.53 -13.02 -15.69
CA SER A 220 -6.52 -13.88 -16.34
C SER A 220 -5.99 -15.32 -16.35
N LEU A 221 -6.79 -16.28 -15.91
CA LEU A 221 -6.43 -17.70 -15.84
C LEU A 221 -7.40 -18.51 -16.70
N ALA A 222 -6.88 -19.39 -17.56
CA ALA A 222 -7.70 -20.31 -18.35
C ALA A 222 -8.50 -21.28 -17.46
N SER A 223 -9.42 -22.04 -18.06
CA SER A 223 -10.13 -23.13 -17.37
C SER A 223 -9.17 -24.21 -16.84
N GLY A 224 -9.59 -24.96 -15.84
CA GLY A 224 -8.85 -26.11 -15.30
C GLY A 224 -7.66 -25.77 -14.39
N ASN A 225 -7.52 -24.53 -13.95
CA ASN A 225 -6.49 -24.10 -13.00
C ASN A 225 -7.07 -24.04 -11.58
N GLY A 226 -6.40 -24.68 -10.62
CA GLY A 226 -6.81 -24.79 -9.22
C GLY A 226 -6.21 -23.69 -8.35
N LEU A 227 -7.07 -22.98 -7.63
CA LEU A 227 -6.73 -21.91 -6.71
C LEU A 227 -7.05 -22.33 -5.28
N TYR A 228 -6.07 -22.25 -4.38
CA TYR A 228 -6.32 -22.51 -2.96
C TYR A 228 -6.98 -21.30 -2.29
N SER A 229 -8.00 -21.56 -1.47
CA SER A 229 -8.58 -20.56 -0.60
C SER A 229 -9.01 -21.14 0.74
N ALA A 230 -8.74 -20.40 1.80
CA ALA A 230 -9.24 -20.63 3.17
C ALA A 230 -10.06 -19.43 3.69
N TYR A 231 -10.38 -18.48 2.81
CA TYR A 231 -11.09 -17.26 3.17
C TYR A 231 -12.04 -16.83 2.06
N GLN A 232 -13.22 -16.38 2.43
CA GLN A 232 -14.16 -15.75 1.51
C GLN A 232 -14.45 -14.31 1.90
N ALA A 233 -14.92 -13.53 0.93
CA ALA A 233 -15.46 -12.20 1.11
C ALA A 233 -16.85 -12.15 0.47
N VAL A 234 -17.84 -11.68 1.21
CA VAL A 234 -19.13 -11.26 0.66
C VAL A 234 -19.03 -9.78 0.38
N ASN A 235 -19.11 -9.38 -0.89
CA ASN A 235 -18.98 -7.99 -1.26
C ASN A 235 -20.26 -7.18 -1.00
N SER A 236 -20.23 -5.90 -1.32
CA SER A 236 -21.32 -4.97 -0.99
C SER A 236 -22.64 -5.31 -1.69
N VAL A 237 -22.61 -6.04 -2.81
CA VAL A 237 -23.80 -6.49 -3.54
C VAL A 237 -24.19 -7.95 -3.24
N GLY A 238 -23.55 -8.58 -2.24
CA GLY A 238 -23.90 -9.94 -1.79
C GLY A 238 -23.21 -11.07 -2.56
N GLN A 239 -22.27 -10.77 -3.46
CA GLN A 239 -21.52 -11.80 -4.17
C GLN A 239 -20.45 -12.41 -3.27
N VAL A 240 -20.25 -13.73 -3.36
CA VAL A 240 -19.18 -14.45 -2.66
C VAL A 240 -17.94 -14.51 -3.55
N TRP A 241 -16.79 -14.15 -2.96
CA TRP A 241 -15.48 -14.14 -3.59
C TRP A 241 -14.50 -14.93 -2.73
N TYR A 242 -13.68 -15.78 -3.36
CA TYR A 242 -12.62 -16.49 -2.66
C TYR A 242 -11.32 -15.70 -2.70
N ARG A 243 -10.67 -15.54 -1.54
CA ARG A 243 -9.35 -14.92 -1.43
C ARG A 243 -8.28 -15.96 -1.75
N VAL A 244 -7.49 -15.71 -2.78
CA VAL A 244 -6.51 -16.64 -3.33
C VAL A 244 -5.12 -15.99 -3.37
N SER A 245 -4.07 -16.81 -3.37
CA SER A 245 -2.70 -16.35 -3.63
C SER A 245 -2.27 -16.79 -5.02
N TYR A 246 -1.82 -15.85 -5.85
CA TYR A 246 -1.33 -16.13 -7.19
C TYR A 246 -0.15 -15.20 -7.52
N ASN A 247 0.99 -15.78 -7.93
CA ASN A 247 2.25 -15.06 -8.17
C ASN A 247 2.66 -14.12 -7.03
N GLY A 248 2.55 -14.59 -5.79
CA GLY A 248 2.92 -13.83 -4.59
C GLY A 248 1.95 -12.70 -4.21
N LYS A 249 0.80 -12.58 -4.88
CA LYS A 249 -0.21 -11.55 -4.60
C LYS A 249 -1.48 -12.15 -4.02
N THR A 250 -2.05 -11.48 -3.01
CA THR A 250 -3.39 -11.75 -2.50
C THR A 250 -4.42 -11.14 -3.44
N LEU A 251 -5.28 -12.00 -4.02
CA LEU A 251 -6.29 -11.63 -5.00
C LEU A 251 -7.64 -12.28 -4.68
N TYR A 252 -8.65 -11.94 -5.46
CA TYR A 252 -10.00 -12.46 -5.32
C TYR A 252 -10.51 -13.04 -6.65
N VAL A 253 -11.17 -14.18 -6.57
CA VAL A 253 -11.90 -14.81 -7.68
C VAL A 253 -13.37 -14.93 -7.31
N TYR A 254 -14.26 -14.65 -8.26
CA TYR A 254 -15.69 -14.80 -8.03
C TYR A 254 -16.04 -16.28 -7.87
N SER A 255 -16.76 -16.63 -6.80
CA SER A 255 -17.09 -18.02 -6.48
C SER A 255 -17.92 -18.71 -7.57
N GLY A 256 -18.75 -17.96 -8.30
CA GLY A 256 -19.55 -18.50 -9.40
C GLY A 256 -18.72 -19.05 -10.56
N ASP A 257 -17.50 -18.52 -10.76
CA ASP A 257 -16.62 -18.88 -11.86
C ASP A 257 -15.68 -20.05 -11.55
N VAL A 258 -15.74 -20.60 -10.32
CA VAL A 258 -14.91 -21.73 -9.87
C VAL A 258 -15.74 -22.84 -9.25
N SER A 259 -15.20 -24.05 -9.21
CA SER A 259 -15.81 -25.22 -8.55
C SER A 259 -14.84 -25.82 -7.55
N LYS A 260 -15.32 -26.10 -6.33
CA LYS A 260 -14.50 -26.74 -5.29
C LYS A 260 -14.13 -28.17 -5.73
N ALA A 261 -12.87 -28.53 -5.55
CA ALA A 261 -12.36 -29.88 -5.79
C ALA A 261 -11.83 -30.49 -4.48
N THR A 262 -11.94 -31.81 -4.38
CA THR A 262 -11.50 -32.59 -3.23
C THR A 262 -10.34 -33.49 -3.61
N ILE A 263 -9.44 -33.75 -2.65
CA ILE A 263 -8.34 -34.68 -2.84
C ILE A 263 -8.92 -36.10 -2.87
N THR A 264 -8.55 -36.86 -3.89
CA THR A 264 -8.81 -38.29 -3.99
C THR A 264 -7.49 -39.04 -3.78
N SER A 265 -7.41 -39.83 -2.70
CA SER A 265 -6.30 -40.74 -2.45
C SER A 265 -6.62 -42.12 -3.00
N PHE A 266 -5.61 -42.83 -3.51
CA PHE A 266 -5.74 -44.18 -4.05
C PHE A 266 -4.44 -44.97 -3.84
N ALA A 267 -4.51 -46.30 -3.97
CA ALA A 267 -3.32 -47.15 -3.92
C ALA A 267 -2.28 -46.68 -4.94
N ALA A 268 -1.00 -46.68 -4.58
CA ALA A 268 0.04 -46.20 -5.48
C ALA A 268 -0.03 -46.95 -6.82
N ALA A 269 -0.05 -46.19 -7.91
CA ALA A 269 -0.11 -46.72 -9.27
C ALA A 269 0.88 -45.97 -10.16
N ASP A 270 1.43 -46.71 -11.11
CA ASP A 270 2.33 -46.17 -12.12
C ASP A 270 1.54 -45.69 -13.33
N TYR A 271 2.03 -44.61 -13.91
CA TYR A 271 1.46 -43.96 -15.07
C TYR A 271 2.58 -43.68 -16.07
N GLN A 272 2.31 -43.87 -17.34
CA GLN A 272 3.23 -43.55 -18.42
C GLN A 272 2.81 -42.26 -19.11
N ALA A 273 3.77 -41.38 -19.38
CA ALA A 273 3.54 -40.16 -20.16
C ALA A 273 3.24 -40.47 -21.63
N LYS A 274 2.09 -40.01 -22.14
CA LYS A 274 1.66 -40.21 -23.53
C LYS A 274 2.37 -39.29 -24.52
N LEU A 275 2.84 -38.14 -24.02
CA LEU A 275 3.56 -37.11 -24.75
C LEU A 275 4.61 -36.46 -23.83
N ASP A 276 5.49 -35.66 -24.42
CA ASP A 276 6.33 -34.73 -23.66
C ASP A 276 5.44 -33.76 -22.87
N THR A 277 5.45 -33.89 -21.55
CA THR A 277 4.69 -33.01 -20.64
C THR A 277 5.62 -32.38 -19.61
N TYR A 278 5.06 -31.73 -18.60
CA TYR A 278 5.80 -31.06 -17.54
C TYR A 278 5.19 -31.36 -16.18
N LEU A 279 6.06 -31.35 -15.19
CA LEU A 279 5.68 -31.23 -13.79
C LEU A 279 5.42 -29.75 -13.49
N TYR A 280 4.25 -29.41 -12.96
CA TYR A 280 3.85 -28.04 -12.63
C TYR A 280 3.90 -27.77 -11.13
N ALA A 281 4.19 -26.53 -10.75
CA ALA A 281 4.29 -26.10 -9.34
C ALA A 281 2.95 -26.10 -8.59
N SER A 282 1.83 -26.04 -9.31
CA SER A 282 0.47 -26.16 -8.77
C SER A 282 -0.46 -26.79 -9.81
N TYR A 283 -1.74 -26.89 -9.48
CA TYR A 283 -2.77 -27.49 -10.32
C TYR A 283 -3.12 -26.59 -11.49
N GLY A 284 -2.41 -26.68 -12.61
CA GLY A 284 -2.71 -25.85 -13.77
C GLY A 284 -1.52 -25.63 -14.69
N LYS A 285 -1.78 -25.59 -16.00
CA LYS A 285 -0.72 -25.38 -17.01
C LYS A 285 -0.14 -23.96 -16.98
N THR A 286 -0.79 -23.02 -16.29
CA THR A 286 -0.32 -21.63 -16.13
C THR A 286 0.77 -21.47 -15.06
N TYR A 287 0.93 -22.46 -14.19
CA TYR A 287 1.92 -22.41 -13.11
C TYR A 287 3.32 -22.76 -13.63
N THR A 288 4.35 -22.45 -12.84
CA THR A 288 5.75 -22.69 -13.21
C THR A 288 5.96 -24.15 -13.60
N LYS A 289 6.53 -24.37 -14.80
CA LYS A 289 7.04 -25.67 -15.25
C LYS A 289 8.32 -25.99 -14.47
N LEU A 290 8.27 -27.02 -13.65
CA LEU A 290 9.37 -27.42 -12.76
C LEU A 290 10.40 -28.30 -13.48
N VAL A 291 9.93 -29.30 -14.22
CA VAL A 291 10.76 -30.23 -15.00
C VAL A 291 9.96 -30.83 -16.15
N LYS A 292 10.62 -31.07 -17.28
CA LYS A 292 10.03 -31.77 -18.43
C LYS A 292 9.96 -33.27 -18.12
N ILE A 293 8.82 -33.89 -18.38
CA ILE A 293 8.61 -35.35 -18.31
C ILE A 293 8.54 -35.84 -19.76
N PRO A 294 9.57 -36.53 -20.27
CA PRO A 294 9.57 -37.04 -21.63
C PRO A 294 8.43 -38.05 -21.87
N LYS A 295 7.98 -38.15 -23.12
CA LYS A 295 7.10 -39.24 -23.57
C LYS A 295 7.68 -40.60 -23.14
N GLN A 296 6.81 -41.55 -22.80
CA GLN A 296 7.13 -42.89 -22.26
C GLN A 296 7.74 -42.93 -20.85
N ALA A 297 8.06 -41.80 -20.22
CA ALA A 297 8.51 -41.80 -18.84
C ALA A 297 7.43 -42.37 -17.90
N ILE A 298 7.85 -43.22 -16.96
CA ILE A 298 6.99 -43.81 -15.94
C ILE A 298 7.07 -42.97 -14.66
N ILE A 299 5.92 -42.61 -14.11
CA ILE A 299 5.78 -41.81 -12.91
C ILE A 299 4.71 -42.44 -11.99
N SER A 300 4.98 -42.47 -10.69
CA SER A 300 4.05 -43.03 -9.70
C SER A 300 3.22 -41.93 -9.06
N SER A 301 1.93 -42.21 -8.84
CA SER A 301 1.04 -41.34 -8.08
C SER A 301 0.18 -42.14 -7.11
N LYS A 302 -0.21 -41.49 -6.00
CA LYS A 302 -1.13 -42.04 -4.98
C LYS A 302 -2.26 -41.08 -4.60
N GLN A 303 -2.31 -39.91 -5.26
CA GLN A 303 -3.33 -38.91 -5.00
C GLN A 303 -3.52 -37.99 -6.20
N ARG A 304 -4.76 -37.53 -6.38
CA ARG A 304 -5.14 -36.55 -7.39
C ARG A 304 -6.14 -35.54 -6.83
N ILE A 305 -6.28 -34.41 -7.50
CA ILE A 305 -7.36 -33.45 -7.27
C ILE A 305 -7.81 -32.89 -8.61
N GLY A 306 -9.11 -33.06 -8.91
CA GLY A 306 -9.59 -32.96 -10.29
C GLY A 306 -8.76 -33.88 -11.21
N ASP A 307 -8.33 -33.34 -12.34
CA ASP A 307 -7.53 -34.06 -13.33
C ASP A 307 -6.02 -34.01 -13.06
N TRP A 308 -5.57 -33.50 -11.90
CA TRP A 308 -4.15 -33.31 -11.63
C TRP A 308 -3.63 -34.33 -10.63
N TYR A 309 -2.58 -35.05 -11.04
CA TYR A 309 -1.94 -36.09 -10.25
C TYR A 309 -0.69 -35.54 -9.57
N LYS A 310 -0.55 -35.76 -8.25
CA LYS A 310 0.69 -35.41 -7.54
C LYS A 310 1.73 -36.48 -7.83
N VAL A 311 2.88 -36.07 -8.36
CA VAL A 311 3.98 -36.97 -8.74
C VAL A 311 5.32 -36.36 -8.36
N SER A 312 6.35 -37.20 -8.28
CA SER A 312 7.75 -36.77 -8.16
C SER A 312 8.53 -37.30 -9.35
N TYR A 313 9.30 -36.43 -10.01
CA TYR A 313 10.12 -36.76 -11.18
C TYR A 313 11.42 -35.96 -11.14
N ASN A 314 12.57 -36.63 -11.37
CA ASN A 314 13.91 -36.05 -11.32
C ASN A 314 14.16 -35.13 -10.09
N GLY A 315 13.83 -35.65 -8.90
CA GLY A 315 14.03 -34.93 -7.64
C GLY A 315 13.08 -33.75 -7.39
N LYS A 316 12.12 -33.47 -8.28
CA LYS A 316 11.12 -32.41 -8.10
C LYS A 316 9.75 -33.03 -7.86
N SER A 317 9.01 -32.45 -6.92
CA SER A 317 7.61 -32.81 -6.63
C SER A 317 6.67 -31.74 -7.20
N GLY A 318 5.58 -32.17 -7.80
CA GLY A 318 4.60 -31.27 -8.39
C GLY A 318 3.42 -32.01 -8.96
N TYR A 319 2.79 -31.43 -9.98
CA TYR A 319 1.54 -31.93 -10.53
C TYR A 319 1.63 -32.11 -12.03
N VAL A 320 1.14 -33.26 -12.51
CA VAL A 320 1.03 -33.57 -13.93
C VAL A 320 -0.45 -33.64 -14.30
N TYR A 321 -0.77 -33.18 -15.51
CA TYR A 321 -2.14 -33.24 -16.02
C TYR A 321 -2.47 -34.68 -16.42
N GLY A 322 -3.57 -35.22 -15.87
CA GLY A 322 -4.03 -36.59 -16.09
C GLY A 322 -4.29 -36.90 -17.56
N GLY A 323 -4.72 -35.91 -18.34
CA GLY A 323 -4.87 -36.03 -19.79
C GLY A 323 -3.57 -36.28 -20.55
N ASP A 324 -2.40 -36.04 -19.93
CA ASP A 324 -1.08 -36.27 -20.57
C ASP A 324 -0.48 -37.64 -20.21
N ILE A 325 -1.14 -38.42 -19.34
CA ILE A 325 -0.65 -39.72 -18.84
C ILE A 325 -1.70 -40.83 -19.01
N SER A 326 -1.28 -42.09 -18.96
CA SER A 326 -2.13 -43.28 -18.93
C SER A 326 -1.63 -44.27 -17.89
N LYS A 327 -2.53 -45.02 -17.24
CA LYS A 327 -2.14 -46.02 -16.24
C LYS A 327 -1.22 -47.06 -16.89
N TYR A 328 -0.08 -47.34 -16.27
CA TYR A 328 0.92 -48.28 -16.76
C TYR A 328 0.69 -49.66 -16.12
N ALA A 329 0.46 -50.67 -16.94
CA ALA A 329 0.49 -52.06 -16.51
C ALA A 329 1.88 -52.61 -16.82
N LYS A 330 2.61 -53.02 -15.77
CA LYS A 330 3.91 -53.67 -15.95
C LYS A 330 3.71 -54.96 -16.77
N PRO A 331 4.47 -55.21 -17.84
CA PRO A 331 4.42 -56.48 -18.57
C PRO A 331 4.70 -57.64 -17.60
N ALA A 332 3.92 -58.73 -17.71
CA ALA A 332 4.15 -59.94 -16.92
C ALA A 332 5.51 -60.54 -17.29
N GLU A 333 6.37 -60.72 -16.29
CA GLU A 333 7.65 -61.45 -16.46
C GLU A 333 7.34 -62.94 -16.59
N THR A 334 7.68 -63.53 -17.75
CA THR A 334 7.66 -64.98 -17.95
C THR A 334 8.81 -65.62 -17.17
N PRO A 335 8.55 -66.66 -16.36
CA PRO A 335 9.60 -67.37 -15.65
C PRO A 335 10.28 -68.37 -16.60
N ASP A 336 11.58 -68.19 -16.86
CA ASP A 336 12.40 -69.22 -17.51
C ASP A 336 13.25 -69.98 -16.48
N LYS A 337 13.37 -71.28 -16.74
CA LYS A 337 13.82 -72.33 -15.84
C LYS A 337 15.34 -72.48 -15.83
N GLY A 338 15.88 -72.74 -14.64
CA GLY A 338 16.85 -73.81 -14.41
C GLY A 338 18.33 -73.51 -14.68
N GLY A 339 19.12 -73.46 -13.61
CA GLY A 339 20.58 -73.58 -13.65
C GLY A 339 21.17 -73.46 -12.25
N THR A 340 21.69 -74.57 -11.73
CA THR A 340 22.13 -74.77 -10.35
C THR A 340 23.58 -74.33 -10.10
N ASP A 341 23.75 -73.73 -8.92
CA ASP A 341 24.83 -73.89 -7.93
C ASP A 341 26.10 -73.02 -7.93
N ASN A 342 26.38 -72.59 -6.69
CA ASN A 342 27.63 -72.13 -6.06
C ASN A 342 28.23 -70.75 -6.37
N GLY A 343 28.15 -69.90 -5.34
CA GLY A 343 29.30 -69.13 -4.85
C GLY A 343 29.63 -67.85 -5.60
N GLY A 344 29.02 -66.74 -5.19
CA GLY A 344 29.48 -65.42 -5.60
C GLY A 344 28.45 -64.33 -5.33
N VAL A 345 28.58 -63.69 -4.17
CA VAL A 345 27.92 -62.41 -3.89
C VAL A 345 28.35 -61.41 -4.97
N ASN A 346 27.46 -61.10 -5.91
CA ASN A 346 27.64 -59.96 -6.82
C ASN A 346 26.65 -58.87 -6.43
N ILE A 347 27.05 -58.12 -5.39
CA ILE A 347 26.47 -56.83 -5.01
C ILE A 347 26.67 -55.89 -6.21
N PRO A 348 25.60 -55.37 -6.86
CA PRO A 348 25.77 -54.31 -7.84
C PRO A 348 26.42 -53.11 -7.12
N PRO A 349 27.38 -52.42 -7.74
CA PRO A 349 28.28 -51.51 -7.05
C PRO A 349 27.48 -50.52 -6.22
N THR A 350 27.64 -50.60 -4.90
CA THR A 350 27.27 -49.51 -4.00
C THR A 350 28.12 -48.33 -4.42
N ASP A 351 27.53 -47.41 -5.18
CA ASP A 351 28.04 -46.04 -5.26
C ASP A 351 28.18 -45.56 -3.82
N THR A 352 29.42 -45.52 -3.33
CA THR A 352 29.73 -45.09 -1.98
C THR A 352 29.22 -43.66 -1.85
N ILE A 353 28.14 -43.48 -1.07
CA ILE A 353 27.56 -42.15 -0.86
C ILE A 353 28.59 -41.31 -0.10
N ALA A 354 29.33 -40.47 -0.83
CA ALA A 354 30.32 -39.59 -0.24
C ALA A 354 29.64 -38.50 0.57
N GLU A 355 29.98 -38.37 1.86
CA GLU A 355 29.52 -37.31 2.75
C GLU A 355 30.61 -36.23 2.88
N GLN A 356 30.26 -34.99 2.55
CA GLN A 356 31.16 -33.84 2.65
C GLN A 356 30.63 -32.86 3.71
N ALA A 357 31.50 -32.42 4.62
CA ALA A 357 31.17 -31.33 5.52
C ALA A 357 30.86 -30.05 4.73
N ILE A 358 29.86 -29.29 5.18
CA ILE A 358 29.48 -28.02 4.56
C ILE A 358 29.60 -26.87 5.55
N THR A 359 29.73 -25.65 5.05
CA THR A 359 29.66 -24.46 5.88
C THR A 359 28.31 -24.40 6.58
N LYS A 360 28.33 -24.19 7.90
CA LYS A 360 27.14 -24.04 8.74
C LYS A 360 26.34 -22.81 8.28
N THR A 361 25.31 -23.06 7.48
CA THR A 361 24.39 -22.06 6.94
C THR A 361 22.96 -22.47 7.32
N THR A 362 22.07 -21.49 7.43
CA THR A 362 20.69 -21.70 7.86
C THR A 362 19.80 -22.08 6.68
N TYR A 363 18.93 -23.06 6.90
CA TYR A 363 17.95 -23.53 5.93
C TYR A 363 16.55 -23.54 6.54
N ALA A 364 15.55 -23.12 5.76
CA ALA A 364 14.15 -23.30 6.08
C ALA A 364 13.63 -24.61 5.47
N VAL A 365 12.85 -25.35 6.26
CA VAL A 365 12.14 -26.55 5.83
C VAL A 365 10.85 -26.14 5.12
N MET A 366 10.72 -26.47 3.83
CA MET A 366 9.66 -25.94 2.98
C MET A 366 8.37 -26.79 2.97
N ASP A 367 8.44 -28.02 3.48
CA ASP A 367 7.33 -28.95 3.69
C ASP A 367 7.68 -29.91 4.85
N GLN A 368 6.71 -30.65 5.40
CA GLN A 368 6.99 -31.65 6.44
C GLN A 368 8.06 -32.65 5.96
N LEU A 369 9.15 -32.77 6.71
CA LEU A 369 10.38 -33.40 6.23
C LEU A 369 10.85 -34.52 7.16
N ASN A 370 10.89 -35.76 6.67
CA ASN A 370 11.35 -36.91 7.45
C ASN A 370 12.87 -36.88 7.65
N VAL A 371 13.31 -37.05 8.90
CA VAL A 371 14.69 -37.33 9.28
C VAL A 371 14.88 -38.84 9.25
N ARG A 372 15.82 -39.34 8.46
CA ARG A 372 16.07 -40.76 8.27
C ARG A 372 17.42 -41.20 8.84
N GLN A 373 17.54 -42.47 9.18
CA GLN A 373 18.76 -43.02 9.76
C GLN A 373 19.96 -43.03 8.79
N ALA A 374 19.70 -43.14 7.48
CA ALA A 374 20.71 -43.07 6.42
C ALA A 374 20.23 -42.18 5.26
N ALA A 375 21.15 -41.77 4.39
CA ALA A 375 20.92 -40.93 3.21
C ALA A 375 20.21 -41.68 2.06
N ALA A 376 19.08 -42.32 2.37
CA ALA A 376 18.29 -43.11 1.44
C ALA A 376 16.78 -43.02 1.77
N THR A 377 15.94 -43.09 0.75
CA THR A 377 14.47 -43.05 0.92
C THR A 377 13.91 -44.30 1.59
N THR A 378 14.64 -45.42 1.54
CA THR A 378 14.31 -46.70 2.18
C THR A 378 14.73 -46.77 3.64
N ALA A 379 15.60 -45.85 4.11
CA ALA A 379 16.08 -45.87 5.49
C ALA A 379 14.99 -45.52 6.50
N ALA A 380 15.06 -46.11 7.69
CA ALA A 380 14.10 -45.90 8.77
C ALA A 380 13.89 -44.41 9.09
N ILE A 381 12.65 -44.01 9.33
CA ILE A 381 12.30 -42.64 9.74
C ILE A 381 12.51 -42.51 11.25
N LEU A 382 13.38 -41.60 11.66
CA LEU A 382 13.68 -41.32 13.06
C LEU A 382 12.67 -40.32 13.66
N THR A 383 12.29 -39.30 12.88
CA THR A 383 11.31 -38.26 13.24
C THR A 383 10.93 -37.45 11.99
N SER A 384 10.08 -36.43 12.13
CA SER A 384 9.76 -35.47 11.07
C SER A 384 9.92 -34.03 11.56
N ILE A 385 10.43 -33.17 10.69
CA ILE A 385 10.61 -31.73 10.89
C ILE A 385 9.39 -31.00 10.30
N PRO A 386 8.68 -30.16 11.07
CA PRO A 386 7.58 -29.35 10.57
C PRO A 386 8.03 -28.36 9.48
N LYS A 387 7.10 -28.03 8.58
CA LYS A 387 7.28 -26.90 7.65
C LYS A 387 7.53 -25.61 8.42
N GLY A 388 8.46 -24.80 7.93
CA GLY A 388 8.84 -23.51 8.52
C GLY A 388 9.99 -23.59 9.52
N THR A 389 10.34 -24.79 10.00
CA THR A 389 11.47 -24.96 10.92
C THR A 389 12.78 -24.56 10.27
N ILE A 390 13.60 -23.81 11.00
CA ILE A 390 14.97 -23.47 10.62
C ILE A 390 15.92 -24.54 11.16
N ILE A 391 16.83 -25.00 10.30
CA ILE A 391 17.86 -25.98 10.63
C ILE A 391 19.23 -25.53 10.13
N ILE A 392 20.30 -26.09 10.71
CA ILE A 392 21.69 -25.92 10.27
C ILE A 392 22.24 -27.31 9.99
N PRO A 393 22.24 -27.76 8.73
CA PRO A 393 22.89 -29.01 8.37
C PRO A 393 24.40 -28.93 8.52
N THR A 394 25.03 -30.06 8.85
CA THR A 394 26.49 -30.14 9.09
C THR A 394 27.26 -30.68 7.89
N SER A 395 26.62 -31.53 7.10
CA SER A 395 27.22 -32.18 5.93
C SER A 395 26.17 -32.45 4.86
N LYS A 396 26.64 -32.67 3.64
CA LYS A 396 25.83 -33.02 2.47
C LYS A 396 26.42 -34.26 1.81
N THR A 397 25.55 -35.18 1.40
CA THR A 397 25.94 -36.36 0.66
C THR A 397 25.89 -36.14 -0.86
N SER A 398 26.68 -36.90 -1.62
CA SER A 398 26.73 -36.85 -3.09
C SER A 398 25.36 -37.04 -3.75
N ASN A 399 24.48 -37.84 -3.13
CA ASN A 399 23.11 -38.08 -3.58
C ASN A 399 22.08 -37.08 -3.04
N GLY A 400 22.52 -35.94 -2.49
CA GLY A 400 21.64 -34.79 -2.20
C GLY A 400 20.92 -34.82 -0.85
N TRP A 401 21.36 -35.65 0.09
CA TRP A 401 20.87 -35.62 1.48
C TRP A 401 21.74 -34.70 2.34
N TYR A 402 21.14 -34.19 3.40
CA TYR A 402 21.77 -33.28 4.34
C TYR A 402 21.68 -33.91 5.72
N LYS A 403 22.82 -33.97 6.43
CA LYS A 403 22.86 -34.45 7.80
C LYS A 403 22.46 -33.33 8.75
N VAL A 404 21.52 -33.62 9.63
CA VAL A 404 20.90 -32.66 10.53
C VAL A 404 20.74 -33.26 11.91
N SER A 405 20.70 -32.40 12.92
CA SER A 405 20.26 -32.74 14.27
C SER A 405 18.97 -31.99 14.56
N TYR A 406 17.91 -32.72 14.93
CA TYR A 406 16.61 -32.15 15.26
C TYR A 406 15.95 -32.93 16.39
N ALA A 407 15.47 -32.21 17.41
CA ALA A 407 14.81 -32.79 18.60
C ALA A 407 15.62 -33.94 19.24
N GLY A 408 16.94 -33.76 19.38
CA GLY A 408 17.86 -34.75 19.96
C GLY A 408 18.22 -35.93 19.06
N LYS A 409 17.69 -36.00 17.82
CA LYS A 409 17.98 -37.07 16.87
C LYS A 409 18.88 -36.56 15.74
N SER A 410 19.95 -37.30 15.46
CA SER A 410 20.83 -37.06 14.31
C SER A 410 20.46 -38.00 13.15
N GLY A 411 20.31 -37.46 11.95
CA GLY A 411 19.99 -38.23 10.75
C GLY A 411 20.05 -37.41 9.48
N TYR A 412 19.46 -37.92 8.40
CA TYR A 412 19.54 -37.34 7.06
C TYR A 412 18.17 -36.88 6.58
N VAL A 413 18.12 -35.70 5.98
CA VAL A 413 16.93 -35.15 5.31
C VAL A 413 17.24 -34.89 3.84
N PHE A 414 16.24 -35.00 2.97
CA PHE A 414 16.47 -34.79 1.55
C PHE A 414 16.50 -33.31 1.19
N GLY A 415 17.56 -32.86 0.53
CA GLY A 415 17.86 -31.43 0.33
C GLY A 415 16.84 -30.67 -0.51
N THR A 416 16.01 -31.35 -1.30
CA THR A 416 14.99 -30.71 -2.15
C THR A 416 13.88 -30.01 -1.36
N TYR A 417 13.75 -30.34 -0.07
CA TYR A 417 12.80 -29.72 0.85
C TYR A 417 13.43 -28.60 1.69
N LEU A 418 14.71 -28.29 1.45
CA LEU A 418 15.45 -27.24 2.14
C LEU A 418 15.64 -26.03 1.22
N GLN A 419 15.45 -24.84 1.77
CA GLN A 419 15.81 -23.59 1.13
C GLN A 419 16.83 -22.86 2.01
N GLN A 420 17.97 -22.45 1.46
CA GLN A 420 18.93 -21.63 2.20
C GLN A 420 18.35 -20.23 2.46
N VAL A 421 18.55 -19.70 3.66
CA VAL A 421 17.88 -18.48 4.14
C VAL A 421 18.81 -17.56 4.94
N ILE A 422 18.37 -16.32 5.15
CA ILE A 422 18.90 -15.37 6.13
C ILE A 422 17.82 -15.18 7.20
N THR A 423 18.17 -15.34 8.47
CA THR A 423 17.19 -15.32 9.58
C THR A 423 17.75 -14.66 10.83
N GLY A 424 16.87 -13.99 11.58
CA GLY A 424 17.19 -13.23 12.81
C GLY A 424 17.44 -14.06 14.06
N ASP A 425 18.22 -15.13 13.95
CA ASP A 425 18.64 -16.01 15.04
C ASP A 425 17.52 -16.75 15.81
N PRO A 426 16.74 -17.60 15.12
CA PRO A 426 15.63 -18.33 15.72
C PRO A 426 16.05 -19.58 16.50
N MET A 427 17.32 -19.99 16.36
CA MET A 427 17.87 -21.23 16.90
C MET A 427 18.66 -21.03 18.19
N GLY A 428 18.85 -19.77 18.64
CA GLY A 428 19.41 -19.47 19.94
C GLY A 428 18.46 -19.78 21.10
N THR A 429 18.95 -19.64 22.33
CA THR A 429 18.12 -19.75 23.53
C THR A 429 16.98 -18.74 23.46
N ARG A 430 15.73 -19.21 23.65
CA ARG A 430 14.55 -18.34 23.60
C ARG A 430 14.28 -17.60 24.92
N ASP A 431 15.03 -17.91 25.97
CA ASP A 431 15.06 -17.15 27.22
C ASP A 431 15.88 -15.85 27.05
N THR A 432 15.38 -14.92 26.23
CA THR A 432 16.02 -13.62 25.99
C THR A 432 14.97 -12.53 25.73
N TYR A 433 15.37 -11.26 25.80
CA TYR A 433 14.52 -10.12 25.44
C TYR A 433 13.92 -10.17 24.03
N GLN A 434 14.48 -10.95 23.11
CA GLN A 434 13.92 -11.09 21.76
C GLN A 434 12.54 -11.77 21.78
N PHE A 435 12.26 -12.59 22.81
CA PHE A 435 11.09 -13.46 22.87
C PHE A 435 10.18 -13.22 24.08
N ILE A 436 10.50 -12.24 24.96
CA ILE A 436 9.59 -11.87 26.05
C ILE A 436 8.28 -11.29 25.50
N ASP A 437 7.19 -11.51 26.21
CA ASP A 437 5.94 -10.80 25.93
C ASP A 437 6.10 -9.31 26.28
N LEU A 438 6.12 -8.46 25.25
CA LEU A 438 6.30 -7.01 25.34
C LEU A 438 5.11 -6.29 25.95
N ARG A 439 4.07 -7.01 26.38
CA ARG A 439 2.98 -6.47 27.20
C ARG A 439 3.27 -6.55 28.69
N THR A 440 4.31 -7.26 29.09
CA THR A 440 4.78 -7.31 30.49
C THR A 440 5.51 -6.01 30.85
N GLN A 441 5.44 -5.62 32.12
CA GLN A 441 6.23 -4.49 32.61
C GLN A 441 7.72 -4.86 32.74
N SER A 442 8.57 -3.84 32.77
CA SER A 442 10.02 -3.98 33.01
C SER A 442 10.39 -3.29 34.33
N PRO A 443 11.32 -3.85 35.12
CA PRO A 443 11.82 -3.21 36.34
C PRO A 443 12.89 -2.13 36.06
N VAL A 444 13.12 -1.78 34.78
CA VAL A 444 14.10 -0.77 34.38
C VAL A 444 13.87 0.58 35.06
N LYS A 445 14.96 1.21 35.49
CA LYS A 445 14.97 2.57 36.05
C LYS A 445 15.29 3.59 34.96
N ALA A 446 14.73 4.80 35.06
CA ALA A 446 15.00 5.88 34.11
C ALA A 446 16.50 6.19 33.98
N SER A 447 17.24 6.10 35.09
CA SER A 447 18.70 6.29 35.12
C SER A 447 19.46 5.28 34.26
N GLN A 448 19.01 4.02 34.15
CA GLN A 448 19.67 3.02 33.32
C GLN A 448 19.55 3.35 31.84
N ILE A 449 18.34 3.75 31.39
CA ILE A 449 18.11 4.21 30.02
C ILE A 449 18.94 5.46 29.74
N ASN A 450 18.92 6.44 30.65
CA ASN A 450 19.65 7.69 30.51
C ASN A 450 21.17 7.46 30.43
N ASN A 451 21.74 6.61 31.30
CA ASN A 451 23.16 6.30 31.31
C ASN A 451 23.61 5.63 30.02
N TYR A 452 22.79 4.73 29.46
CA TYR A 452 23.10 4.08 28.19
C TYR A 452 23.16 5.08 27.03
N ILE A 453 22.21 6.01 26.96
CA ILE A 453 22.21 7.10 25.97
C ILE A 453 23.39 8.05 26.19
N ALA A 454 23.66 8.44 27.44
CA ALA A 454 24.78 9.32 27.80
C ALA A 454 26.13 8.70 27.42
N GLY A 455 26.29 7.38 27.59
CA GLY A 455 27.48 6.66 27.13
C GLY A 455 27.70 6.78 25.62
N TYR A 456 26.63 6.66 24.82
CA TYR A 456 26.72 6.89 23.37
C TYR A 456 27.12 8.33 23.04
N VAL A 457 26.49 9.33 23.68
CA VAL A 457 26.81 10.75 23.46
C VAL A 457 28.28 11.03 23.81
N LYS A 458 28.76 10.53 24.95
CA LYS A 458 30.16 10.64 25.38
C LYS A 458 31.13 10.02 24.37
N ASN A 459 30.84 8.82 23.89
CA ASN A 459 31.73 8.07 23.00
C ASN A 459 31.75 8.59 21.57
N THR A 460 30.68 9.25 21.11
CA THR A 460 30.55 9.70 19.72
C THR A 460 30.63 11.21 19.54
N GLY A 461 30.49 11.99 20.63
CA GLY A 461 30.36 13.44 20.60
C GLY A 461 29.06 13.94 19.96
N LYS A 462 28.14 13.04 19.58
CA LYS A 462 26.88 13.40 18.89
C LYS A 462 25.77 13.69 19.91
N PRO A 463 25.20 14.90 19.94
CA PRO A 463 24.06 15.20 20.82
C PRO A 463 22.85 14.32 20.49
N SER A 464 22.20 13.79 21.52
CA SER A 464 21.00 12.96 21.40
C SER A 464 19.76 13.68 21.92
N ILE A 465 18.66 13.67 21.15
CA ILE A 465 17.37 14.18 21.63
C ILE A 465 16.71 13.28 22.70
N LEU A 466 17.26 12.08 22.90
CA LEU A 466 16.81 11.13 23.93
C LEU A 466 17.48 11.40 25.29
N THR A 467 18.42 12.33 25.37
CA THR A 467 19.10 12.70 26.62
C THR A 467 18.08 13.01 27.72
N ASN A 468 18.19 12.32 28.86
CA ASN A 468 17.31 12.43 30.02
C ASN A 468 15.83 12.08 29.78
N LYS A 469 15.48 11.32 28.73
CA LYS A 469 14.09 10.91 28.42
C LYS A 469 13.68 9.55 29.01
N GLY A 470 14.52 8.91 29.81
CA GLY A 470 14.25 7.58 30.39
C GLY A 470 12.91 7.48 31.12
N GLN A 471 12.52 8.51 31.88
CA GLN A 471 11.25 8.52 32.61
C GLN A 471 10.04 8.57 31.67
N VAL A 472 10.15 9.28 30.55
CA VAL A 472 9.07 9.40 29.55
C VAL A 472 8.72 8.03 28.96
N PHE A 473 9.73 7.18 28.70
CA PHE A 473 9.50 5.80 28.24
C PHE A 473 8.82 4.93 29.29
N ILE A 474 9.21 5.08 30.56
CA ILE A 474 8.58 4.38 31.69
C ILE A 474 7.12 4.79 31.83
N ASP A 475 6.83 6.08 31.81
CA ASP A 475 5.47 6.59 31.98
C ASP A 475 4.57 6.16 30.82
N ALA A 476 5.03 6.29 29.57
CA ALA A 476 4.27 5.87 28.40
C ALA A 476 4.07 4.34 28.34
N GLY A 477 5.11 3.57 28.65
CA GLY A 477 5.04 2.11 28.69
C GLY A 477 4.06 1.60 29.74
N ARG A 478 4.11 2.15 30.97
CA ARG A 478 3.15 1.83 32.03
C ARG A 478 1.73 2.24 31.66
N LYS A 479 1.55 3.46 31.15
CA LYS A 479 0.24 4.01 30.76
C LYS A 479 -0.50 3.14 29.74
N TYR A 480 0.20 2.52 28.80
CA TYR A 480 -0.41 1.74 27.70
C TYR A 480 -0.15 0.23 27.79
N GLY A 481 0.47 -0.26 28.87
CA GLY A 481 0.77 -1.68 29.02
C GLY A 481 1.78 -2.20 27.99
N VAL A 482 2.82 -1.41 27.68
CA VAL A 482 3.94 -1.77 26.80
C VAL A 482 5.21 -1.81 27.62
N ASN A 483 6.04 -2.84 27.45
CA ASN A 483 7.31 -2.99 28.15
C ASN A 483 8.18 -1.74 27.96
N PRO A 484 8.48 -0.96 29.02
CA PRO A 484 9.20 0.31 28.89
C PRO A 484 10.62 0.19 28.36
N LEU A 485 11.32 -0.90 28.74
CA LEU A 485 12.68 -1.18 28.28
C LEU A 485 12.70 -1.40 26.77
N TYR A 486 11.73 -2.16 26.25
CA TYR A 486 11.54 -2.33 24.81
C TYR A 486 11.25 -1.01 24.12
N LEU A 487 10.34 -0.19 24.66
CA LEU A 487 9.97 1.07 24.02
C LEU A 487 11.19 2.01 23.88
N ALA A 488 12.04 2.08 24.92
CA ALA A 488 13.29 2.83 24.90
C ALA A 488 14.31 2.23 23.91
N ALA A 489 14.54 0.92 23.96
CA ALA A 489 15.47 0.22 23.07
C ALA A 489 15.07 0.33 21.59
N HIS A 490 13.78 0.24 21.31
CA HIS A 490 13.21 0.40 19.98
C HIS A 490 13.41 1.84 19.47
N ALA A 491 13.11 2.85 20.29
CA ALA A 491 13.38 4.25 19.92
C ALA A 491 14.87 4.49 19.65
N ILE A 492 15.76 3.96 20.50
CA ILE A 492 17.21 4.08 20.33
C ILE A 492 17.64 3.46 19.00
N HIS A 493 17.14 2.28 18.67
CA HIS A 493 17.49 1.59 17.44
C HIS A 493 17.04 2.37 16.20
N GLU A 494 15.76 2.74 16.13
CA GLU A 494 15.16 3.40 14.96
C GLU A 494 15.69 4.81 14.70
N SER A 495 16.08 5.53 15.76
CA SER A 495 16.56 6.91 15.64
C SER A 495 18.08 7.06 15.63
N ALA A 496 18.83 5.95 15.59
CA ALA A 496 20.27 5.92 15.81
C ALA A 496 20.66 6.69 17.08
N TYR A 497 20.18 6.23 18.23
CA TYR A 497 20.33 6.86 19.55
C TYR A 497 19.80 8.30 19.59
N GLY A 498 18.74 8.63 18.84
CA GLY A 498 18.16 9.97 18.79
C GLY A 498 18.93 10.98 17.95
N THR A 499 19.84 10.52 17.09
CA THR A 499 20.74 11.38 16.29
C THR A 499 20.43 11.43 14.80
N SER A 500 19.45 10.66 14.33
CA SER A 500 19.01 10.72 12.93
C SER A 500 18.44 12.10 12.56
N SER A 501 18.53 12.46 11.27
CA SER A 501 17.94 13.72 10.76
C SER A 501 16.43 13.82 11.07
N ILE A 502 15.70 12.71 10.93
CA ILE A 502 14.26 12.65 11.17
C ILE A 502 13.97 12.85 12.66
N SER A 503 14.71 12.19 13.55
CA SER A 503 14.51 12.35 14.99
C SER A 503 14.79 13.79 15.42
N ILE A 504 15.95 14.35 15.06
CA ILE A 504 16.37 15.69 15.50
C ILE A 504 15.40 16.77 15.04
N THR A 505 15.00 16.76 13.77
CA THR A 505 14.22 17.87 13.21
C THR A 505 12.72 17.69 13.37
N LYS A 506 12.24 16.44 13.42
CA LYS A 506 10.79 16.15 13.44
C LYS A 506 10.31 15.56 14.75
N ASN A 507 11.19 15.42 15.75
CA ASN A 507 10.91 14.70 16.99
C ASN A 507 10.36 13.29 16.75
N ASN A 508 10.75 12.67 15.63
CA ASN A 508 10.20 11.39 15.19
C ASN A 508 11.25 10.30 15.36
N LEU A 509 11.17 9.59 16.47
CA LEU A 509 12.16 8.60 16.88
C LEU A 509 12.08 7.28 16.10
N PHE A 510 10.97 7.03 15.41
CA PHE A 510 10.67 5.72 14.83
C PHE A 510 10.55 5.76 13.30
N GLY A 511 11.01 6.85 12.68
CA GLY A 511 10.83 7.07 11.23
C GLY A 511 9.36 7.00 10.80
N PHE A 512 8.41 7.26 11.70
CA PHE A 512 7.00 6.97 11.45
C PHE A 512 6.48 7.83 10.28
N GLY A 513 5.84 7.19 9.29
CA GLY A 513 5.39 7.85 8.07
C GLY A 513 6.48 8.14 7.04
N ALA A 514 7.73 7.72 7.27
CA ALA A 514 8.78 7.77 6.26
C ALA A 514 8.51 6.70 5.20
N TYR A 515 8.61 7.09 3.93
CA TYR A 515 8.57 6.17 2.80
C TYR A 515 9.90 6.18 2.07
N ASP A 516 10.33 5.05 1.53
CA ASP A 516 11.60 4.92 0.79
C ASP A 516 11.76 5.98 -0.32
N ALA A 517 10.65 6.34 -0.98
CA ALA A 517 10.68 7.36 -2.02
C ALA A 517 10.96 8.77 -1.45
N ALA A 518 10.40 9.12 -0.30
CA ALA A 518 10.44 10.45 0.29
C ALA A 518 10.67 10.38 1.82
N PRO A 519 11.79 9.81 2.30
CA PRO A 519 11.92 9.40 3.70
C PRO A 519 11.85 10.58 4.66
N PHE A 520 12.52 11.70 4.35
CA PHE A 520 12.50 12.88 5.19
C PHE A 520 11.17 13.64 5.09
N VAL A 521 10.73 13.99 3.88
CA VAL A 521 9.51 14.81 3.69
C VAL A 521 8.25 14.05 4.11
N ALA A 522 8.15 12.74 3.82
CA ALA A 522 6.97 11.97 4.18
C ALA A 522 6.84 11.75 5.70
N ALA A 523 7.96 11.62 6.41
CA ALA A 523 8.00 11.36 7.84
C ALA A 523 7.18 12.37 8.65
N TYR A 524 6.48 11.86 9.65
CA TYR A 524 5.65 12.68 10.52
C TYR A 524 6.51 13.62 11.36
N ARG A 525 5.97 14.81 11.61
CA ARG A 525 6.49 15.77 12.59
C ARG A 525 5.65 15.73 13.84
N PHE A 526 6.30 15.52 14.98
CA PHE A 526 5.70 15.60 16.31
C PHE A 526 6.08 16.93 16.96
N ALA A 527 5.16 17.48 17.76
CA ALA A 527 5.42 18.73 18.48
C ALA A 527 6.50 18.57 19.56
N SER A 528 6.68 17.37 20.11
CA SER A 528 7.77 17.04 21.03
C SER A 528 8.17 15.57 20.95
N VAL A 529 9.32 15.23 21.54
CA VAL A 529 9.79 13.85 21.67
C VAL A 529 8.84 13.01 22.54
N GLU A 530 8.31 13.60 23.61
CA GLU A 530 7.35 12.97 24.52
C GLU A 530 6.07 12.55 23.79
N LEU A 531 5.54 13.41 22.92
CA LEU A 531 4.35 13.10 22.11
C LEU A 531 4.62 11.98 21.10
N CYS A 532 5.85 11.88 20.56
CA CYS A 532 6.23 10.76 19.71
C CYS A 532 6.25 9.44 20.52
N ILE A 533 6.85 9.45 21.71
CA ILE A 533 6.92 8.28 22.59
C ILE A 533 5.51 7.82 23.00
N ASP A 534 4.64 8.74 23.45
CA ASP A 534 3.25 8.43 23.80
C ASP A 534 2.47 7.85 22.61
N PHE A 535 2.59 8.48 21.44
CA PHE A 535 1.94 8.01 20.21
C PHE A 535 2.39 6.59 19.83
N ILE A 536 3.69 6.32 19.87
CA ILE A 536 4.23 5.03 19.42
C ILE A 536 3.93 3.92 20.43
N ALA A 537 3.99 4.18 21.73
CA ALA A 537 3.55 3.23 22.74
C ALA A 537 2.10 2.77 22.47
N ARG A 538 1.21 3.73 22.22
CA ARG A 538 -0.21 3.47 21.92
C ARG A 538 -0.41 2.79 20.56
N GLU A 539 0.35 3.16 19.53
CA GLU A 539 0.31 2.53 18.21
C GLU A 539 0.79 1.07 18.28
N MET A 540 1.91 0.77 18.94
CA MET A 540 2.44 -0.58 19.08
C MET A 540 1.46 -1.47 19.85
N LYS A 541 0.91 -0.96 20.97
CA LYS A 541 -0.07 -1.69 21.77
C LYS A 541 -1.34 -2.02 21.00
N SER A 542 -1.90 -1.05 20.29
CA SER A 542 -3.16 -1.22 19.55
C SER A 542 -3.03 -2.03 18.25
N THR A 543 -1.80 -2.26 17.79
CA THR A 543 -1.50 -2.95 16.53
C THR A 543 -0.69 -4.23 16.72
N TYR A 544 0.64 -4.14 16.78
CA TYR A 544 1.53 -5.31 16.80
C TYR A 544 1.37 -6.19 18.05
N LEU A 545 0.99 -5.61 19.19
CA LEU A 545 0.79 -6.32 20.46
C LEU A 545 -0.68 -6.66 20.75
N ASN A 546 -1.57 -6.47 19.77
CA ASN A 546 -3.00 -6.72 19.91
C ASN A 546 -3.41 -8.00 19.14
N PRO A 547 -3.80 -9.10 19.80
CA PRO A 547 -4.19 -10.35 19.16
C PRO A 547 -5.32 -10.24 18.13
N ALA A 548 -6.16 -9.19 18.19
CA ALA A 548 -7.24 -8.96 17.24
C ALA A 548 -6.80 -8.18 15.99
N ASN A 549 -5.55 -7.67 15.94
CA ASN A 549 -5.05 -6.89 14.82
C ASN A 549 -4.36 -7.79 13.78
N TRP A 550 -4.51 -7.47 12.50
CA TRP A 550 -3.88 -8.23 11.41
C TRP A 550 -2.34 -8.22 11.45
N LYS A 551 -1.73 -7.25 12.14
CA LYS A 551 -0.27 -7.17 12.35
C LYS A 551 0.24 -8.10 13.44
N PHE A 552 -0.63 -8.75 14.21
CA PHE A 552 -0.23 -9.60 15.30
C PHE A 552 0.37 -10.91 14.78
N GLN A 553 1.61 -11.17 15.16
CA GLN A 553 2.34 -12.42 14.86
C GLN A 553 3.05 -12.94 16.13
N GLY A 554 2.55 -12.56 17.30
CA GLY A 554 3.18 -12.76 18.60
C GLY A 554 3.50 -11.42 19.27
N ALA A 555 3.30 -11.32 20.58
CA ALA A 555 3.51 -10.10 21.36
C ALA A 555 4.99 -9.86 21.73
N TYR A 556 5.93 -10.31 20.90
CA TYR A 556 7.38 -10.25 21.14
C TYR A 556 8.12 -9.74 19.91
N LEU A 557 9.38 -9.33 20.05
CA LEU A 557 10.16 -8.75 18.94
C LEU A 557 10.25 -9.71 17.74
N GLY A 558 10.63 -10.96 18.00
CA GLY A 558 10.69 -12.02 17.00
C GLY A 558 11.81 -11.82 15.98
N PHE A 559 11.60 -12.31 14.77
CA PHE A 559 12.57 -12.25 13.67
C PHE A 559 11.88 -12.41 12.31
N GLY A 560 12.56 -11.93 11.27
CA GLY A 560 12.24 -12.29 9.89
C GLY A 560 13.10 -13.46 9.41
N THR A 561 12.57 -14.22 8.44
CA THR A 561 13.36 -15.12 7.59
C THR A 561 13.17 -14.74 6.14
N THR A 562 14.26 -14.63 5.39
CA THR A 562 14.24 -14.27 3.97
C THR A 562 15.05 -15.26 3.14
N SER A 563 14.68 -15.41 1.86
CA SER A 563 15.57 -16.02 0.87
C SER A 563 16.82 -15.16 0.67
N LEU A 564 17.82 -15.71 -0.02
CA LEU A 564 19.01 -14.95 -0.44
C LEU A 564 18.69 -13.78 -1.40
N THR A 565 17.46 -13.70 -1.91
CA THR A 565 16.95 -12.60 -2.76
C THR A 565 16.05 -11.64 -1.98
N ASN A 566 16.12 -11.64 -0.64
CA ASN A 566 15.32 -10.81 0.26
C ASN A 566 13.80 -11.01 0.20
N ALA A 567 13.33 -12.16 -0.29
CA ALA A 567 11.91 -12.50 -0.23
C ALA A 567 11.59 -13.14 1.12
N ARG A 568 10.68 -12.55 1.90
CA ARG A 568 10.30 -13.09 3.22
C ARG A 568 9.62 -14.46 3.09
N ILE A 569 9.96 -15.38 4.00
CA ILE A 569 9.35 -16.70 4.15
C ILE A 569 8.45 -16.65 5.39
N ASP A 570 7.16 -16.41 5.16
CA ASP A 570 6.18 -16.19 6.23
C ASP A 570 6.11 -17.36 7.22
N ALA A 571 6.16 -18.62 6.75
CA ALA A 571 6.11 -19.80 7.62
C ALA A 571 7.31 -19.94 8.56
N SER A 572 8.37 -19.16 8.34
CA SER A 572 9.61 -19.15 9.12
C SER A 572 9.85 -17.78 9.76
N SER A 573 8.83 -16.94 9.90
CA SER A 573 8.95 -15.60 10.48
C SER A 573 7.92 -15.42 11.59
N GLU A 574 8.23 -14.64 12.62
CA GLU A 574 7.33 -14.45 13.77
C GLU A 574 7.57 -13.13 14.52
N GLY A 575 6.66 -12.80 15.44
CA GLY A 575 6.70 -11.60 16.27
C GLY A 575 6.52 -10.31 15.48
N MET A 576 6.84 -9.18 16.13
CA MET A 576 6.70 -7.85 15.54
C MET A 576 7.50 -7.69 14.24
N ASN A 577 8.70 -8.29 14.17
CA ASN A 577 9.58 -8.21 13.02
C ASN A 577 8.89 -8.64 11.71
N PHE A 578 7.93 -9.57 11.78
CA PHE A 578 7.20 -10.08 10.60
C PHE A 578 6.65 -8.95 9.71
N PHE A 579 6.01 -7.95 10.32
CA PHE A 579 5.39 -6.82 9.62
C PHE A 579 6.04 -5.47 9.90
N TYR A 580 6.94 -5.38 10.88
CA TYR A 580 7.56 -4.10 11.25
C TYR A 580 8.76 -3.78 10.36
N ALA A 581 9.64 -4.76 10.14
CA ALA A 581 10.91 -4.56 9.46
C ALA A 581 11.15 -5.61 8.38
N THR A 582 11.85 -5.22 7.32
CA THR A 582 12.35 -6.14 6.30
C THR A 582 13.66 -6.80 6.71
N ASP A 583 14.44 -6.17 7.59
CA ASP A 583 15.65 -6.74 8.16
C ASP A 583 15.30 -7.98 9.03
N PRO A 584 15.81 -9.17 8.68
CA PRO A 584 15.67 -10.37 9.51
C PRO A 584 16.13 -10.19 10.95
N TYR A 585 17.15 -9.37 11.21
CA TYR A 585 17.82 -9.21 12.51
C TYR A 585 17.29 -8.07 13.38
N TRP A 586 16.25 -7.36 12.92
CA TRP A 586 15.73 -6.19 13.62
C TRP A 586 15.33 -6.48 15.08
N GLY A 587 14.63 -7.59 15.33
CA GLY A 587 14.22 -7.97 16.68
C GLY A 587 15.42 -8.29 17.60
N LYS A 588 16.46 -8.91 17.04
CA LYS A 588 17.71 -9.19 17.75
C LYS A 588 18.49 -7.91 18.06
N ALA A 589 18.52 -6.95 17.15
CA ALA A 589 19.22 -5.69 17.37
C ALA A 589 18.57 -4.87 18.51
N ILE A 590 17.24 -4.84 18.58
CA ILE A 590 16.52 -4.20 19.69
C ILE A 590 16.77 -4.95 21.01
N SER A 591 16.69 -6.28 21.01
CA SER A 591 16.93 -7.07 22.24
C SER A 591 18.34 -6.86 22.79
N GLN A 592 19.34 -6.64 21.93
CA GLN A 592 20.70 -6.29 22.34
C GLN A 592 20.81 -4.92 23.00
N HIS A 593 20.01 -3.93 22.56
CA HIS A 593 19.92 -2.66 23.29
C HIS A 593 19.27 -2.87 24.66
N MET A 594 18.20 -3.69 24.73
CA MET A 594 17.55 -4.02 26.01
C MET A 594 18.55 -4.64 26.99
N GLU A 595 19.30 -5.65 26.55
CA GLU A 595 20.33 -6.34 27.35
C GLU A 595 21.41 -5.38 27.88
N LYS A 596 21.86 -4.43 27.05
CA LYS A 596 22.88 -3.44 27.43
C LYS A 596 22.36 -2.38 28.41
N ILE A 597 21.06 -2.12 28.44
CA ILE A 597 20.43 -1.19 29.40
C ILE A 597 20.17 -1.89 30.73
N LEU A 598 19.63 -3.11 30.68
CA LEU A 598 19.30 -3.93 31.84
C LEU A 598 19.44 -5.39 31.45
N SER A 599 20.36 -6.12 32.11
CA SER A 599 20.58 -7.54 31.86
C SER A 599 19.29 -8.37 31.99
N TYR A 600 19.14 -9.40 31.15
CA TYR A 600 17.94 -10.22 31.15
C TYR A 600 17.79 -11.05 32.43
N ASP A 601 16.63 -10.91 33.10
CA ASP A 601 16.25 -11.70 34.26
C ASP A 601 15.14 -12.69 33.89
N LYS A 602 15.53 -13.95 33.69
CA LYS A 602 14.59 -15.05 33.39
C LYS A 602 13.56 -15.26 34.50
N ALA A 603 13.95 -15.14 35.77
CA ALA A 603 13.07 -15.41 36.90
C ALA A 603 11.98 -14.33 37.03
N TYR A 604 12.32 -13.08 36.70
CA TYR A 604 11.35 -11.99 36.62
C TYR A 604 10.33 -12.23 35.51
N TYR A 605 10.78 -12.43 34.26
CA TYR A 605 9.86 -12.54 33.12
C TYR A 605 9.06 -13.84 33.09
N ALA A 606 9.49 -14.88 33.81
CA ALA A 606 8.67 -16.08 34.04
C ALA A 606 7.42 -15.80 34.91
N LYS A 607 7.42 -14.72 35.71
CA LYS A 607 6.33 -14.33 36.62
C LYS A 607 5.62 -13.04 36.22
N ALA A 608 6.15 -12.29 35.26
CA ALA A 608 5.62 -11.00 34.88
C ALA A 608 4.31 -11.15 34.10
N ASP A 609 3.26 -10.46 34.57
CA ASP A 609 1.94 -10.54 33.94
C ASP A 609 1.82 -9.64 32.70
N PRO A 610 1.38 -10.18 31.55
CA PRO A 610 1.11 -9.38 30.36
C PRO A 610 -0.14 -8.51 30.55
N ASP A 611 -0.04 -7.22 30.26
CA ASP A 611 -1.20 -6.33 30.25
C ASP A 611 -2.11 -6.67 29.04
N ALA A 612 -3.34 -7.09 29.31
CA ALA A 612 -4.32 -7.43 28.27
C ALA A 612 -5.08 -6.21 27.71
N ASN A 613 -5.00 -5.04 28.35
CA ASN A 613 -5.76 -3.86 27.96
C ASN A 613 -5.27 -3.30 26.63
N ILE A 614 -6.19 -3.09 25.69
CA ILE A 614 -5.88 -2.55 24.37
C ILE A 614 -6.42 -1.12 24.26
N PRO A 615 -5.55 -0.10 24.17
CA PRO A 615 -5.99 1.27 23.97
C PRO A 615 -6.53 1.45 22.55
N GLN A 616 -7.43 2.42 22.37
CA GLN A 616 -7.83 2.84 21.02
C GLN A 616 -6.59 3.29 20.23
N ARG A 617 -6.48 2.94 18.95
CA ARG A 617 -5.38 3.43 18.10
C ARG A 617 -5.30 4.97 18.07
N PRO A 618 -4.11 5.60 18.18
CA PRO A 618 -4.00 7.05 18.17
C PRO A 618 -4.42 7.65 16.83
N LEU A 619 -4.97 8.87 16.86
CA LEU A 619 -5.21 9.67 15.66
C LEU A 619 -3.90 10.21 15.10
N ILE A 620 -3.85 10.50 13.80
CA ILE A 620 -2.68 11.13 13.17
C ILE A 620 -2.38 12.45 13.90
N PRO A 621 -1.16 12.64 14.42
CA PRO A 621 -0.80 13.85 15.15
C PRO A 621 -0.78 15.05 14.21
N ALA A 622 -1.15 16.22 14.74
CA ALA A 622 -0.94 17.47 14.04
C ALA A 622 0.56 17.70 13.80
N GLY A 623 0.90 18.22 12.62
CA GLY A 623 2.29 18.45 12.22
C GLY A 623 2.45 18.41 10.70
N GLY A 624 3.61 18.85 10.24
CA GLY A 624 3.93 18.93 8.83
C GLY A 624 5.24 19.66 8.56
N ASP A 625 5.59 19.77 7.30
CA ASP A 625 6.69 20.57 6.80
C ASP A 625 6.16 21.80 6.08
N LYS A 626 6.72 22.96 6.42
CA LYS A 626 6.53 24.20 5.66
C LYS A 626 7.73 24.40 4.76
N PHE A 627 7.47 24.73 3.50
CA PHE A 627 8.50 24.95 2.50
C PHE A 627 8.67 26.45 2.23
N PRO A 628 9.83 26.87 1.68
CA PRO A 628 9.99 28.21 1.13
C PRO A 628 8.85 28.56 0.15
N ALA A 629 8.47 29.84 0.09
CA ALA A 629 7.28 30.28 -0.64
C ALA A 629 7.38 30.16 -2.18
N ASP A 630 8.56 29.84 -2.71
CA ASP A 630 8.89 29.79 -4.13
C ASP A 630 9.35 28.39 -4.59
N ILE A 631 8.99 27.34 -3.85
CA ILE A 631 9.26 25.96 -4.26
C ILE A 631 8.34 25.54 -5.41
N VAL A 632 8.92 25.34 -6.58
CA VAL A 632 8.24 24.98 -7.83
C VAL A 632 8.19 23.47 -7.99
N ALA A 633 7.02 22.96 -8.39
CA ALA A 633 6.81 21.58 -8.76
C ALA A 633 6.06 21.48 -10.09
N ILE A 634 6.26 20.36 -10.78
CA ILE A 634 5.58 20.03 -12.03
C ILE A 634 4.77 18.76 -11.80
N ALA A 635 3.52 18.74 -12.25
CA ALA A 635 2.69 17.53 -12.21
C ALA A 635 3.18 16.50 -13.24
N THR A 636 3.57 15.32 -12.77
CA THR A 636 4.07 14.19 -13.59
C THR A 636 3.02 13.09 -13.80
N ILE A 637 1.83 13.26 -13.21
CA ILE A 637 0.70 12.33 -13.27
C ILE A 637 0.41 11.82 -14.70
N PRO A 638 0.01 10.55 -14.92
CA PRO A 638 -0.37 10.04 -16.23
C PRO A 638 -1.34 10.95 -16.99
N ALA A 639 -1.20 11.06 -18.31
CA ALA A 639 -1.98 12.00 -19.13
C ALA A 639 -3.51 11.81 -19.04
N ASN A 640 -3.95 10.60 -18.71
CA ASN A 640 -5.36 10.26 -18.49
C ASN A 640 -5.87 10.54 -17.06
N LYS A 641 -5.04 11.14 -16.20
CA LYS A 641 -5.34 11.46 -14.80
C LYS A 641 -5.06 12.94 -14.51
N GLN A 642 -5.63 13.43 -13.42
CA GLN A 642 -5.47 14.80 -12.95
C GLN A 642 -5.34 14.79 -11.43
N ILE A 643 -4.62 15.77 -10.88
CA ILE A 643 -4.57 16.03 -9.45
C ILE A 643 -5.73 16.96 -9.10
N VAL A 644 -6.57 16.55 -8.16
CA VAL A 644 -7.71 17.32 -7.67
C VAL A 644 -7.26 18.33 -6.62
N LEU A 645 -7.72 19.57 -6.76
CA LEU A 645 -7.47 20.68 -5.85
C LEU A 645 -8.77 21.08 -5.16
N ASN A 646 -8.69 21.24 -3.85
CA ASN A 646 -9.80 21.55 -2.97
C ASN A 646 -9.63 22.92 -2.34
N SER A 647 -10.75 23.54 -1.95
CA SER A 647 -10.73 24.89 -1.37
C SER A 647 -10.07 24.95 0.01
N LYS A 648 -10.16 23.87 0.79
CA LYS A 648 -9.65 23.77 2.16
C LYS A 648 -9.15 22.36 2.46
N LYS A 649 -8.21 22.25 3.40
CA LYS A 649 -7.76 20.96 3.92
C LYS A 649 -8.94 20.16 4.49
N GLY A 650 -9.02 18.87 4.15
CA GLY A 650 -10.09 17.98 4.60
C GLY A 650 -11.42 18.14 3.87
N VAL A 651 -11.51 19.08 2.91
CA VAL A 651 -12.66 19.24 2.02
C VAL A 651 -12.35 18.58 0.68
N HIS A 652 -13.34 17.93 0.07
CA HIS A 652 -13.22 17.24 -1.22
C HIS A 652 -14.17 17.83 -2.27
N ASP A 653 -14.09 19.15 -2.46
CA ASP A 653 -15.00 19.92 -3.34
C ASP A 653 -14.47 20.10 -4.76
N ALA A 654 -13.25 19.65 -5.05
CA ALA A 654 -12.67 19.60 -6.39
C ALA A 654 -12.82 20.91 -7.18
N VAL A 655 -12.55 22.04 -6.53
CA VAL A 655 -12.69 23.39 -7.14
C VAL A 655 -11.78 23.62 -8.33
N LYS A 656 -10.70 22.85 -8.48
CA LYS A 656 -9.78 22.92 -9.61
C LYS A 656 -9.07 21.57 -9.82
N THR A 657 -8.47 21.38 -10.99
CA THR A 657 -7.63 20.22 -11.30
C THR A 657 -6.31 20.65 -11.96
N MET A 658 -5.27 19.84 -11.79
CA MET A 658 -3.98 20.00 -12.48
C MET A 658 -3.71 18.78 -13.36
N LYS A 659 -3.35 19.03 -14.62
CA LYS A 659 -2.95 17.99 -15.58
C LYS A 659 -1.43 17.82 -15.57
N ARG A 660 -0.94 16.75 -16.19
CA ARG A 660 0.49 16.58 -16.50
C ARG A 660 1.08 17.86 -17.09
N GLY A 661 2.27 18.23 -16.65
CA GLY A 661 3.00 19.41 -17.11
C GLY A 661 2.60 20.72 -16.44
N THR A 662 1.53 20.74 -15.63
CA THR A 662 1.14 21.94 -14.87
C THR A 662 2.25 22.28 -13.86
N SER A 663 2.76 23.51 -13.92
CA SER A 663 3.66 24.08 -12.92
C SER A 663 2.87 24.70 -11.78
N PHE A 664 3.32 24.51 -10.54
CA PHE A 664 2.67 25.02 -9.33
C PHE A 664 3.69 25.19 -8.20
N THR A 665 3.31 25.93 -7.15
CA THR A 665 4.14 26.07 -5.96
C THR A 665 3.69 25.09 -4.87
N VAL A 666 4.63 24.46 -4.17
CA VAL A 666 4.37 23.65 -2.97
C VAL A 666 4.71 24.47 -1.73
N LEU A 667 3.75 24.63 -0.83
CA LEU A 667 3.89 25.50 0.35
C LEU A 667 4.04 24.70 1.64
N GLU A 668 3.32 23.58 1.75
CA GLU A 668 3.27 22.80 2.98
C GLU A 668 2.87 21.35 2.71
N LYS A 669 3.38 20.42 3.53
CA LYS A 669 2.91 19.03 3.61
C LYS A 669 2.57 18.68 5.06
N THR A 670 1.37 18.21 5.33
CA THR A 670 0.95 17.78 6.68
C THR A 670 1.10 16.27 6.90
N ASN A 671 1.10 15.82 8.16
CA ASN A 671 1.27 14.40 8.53
C ASN A 671 0.22 13.47 7.90
N ASP A 672 -1.01 13.96 7.71
CA ASP A 672 -2.10 13.27 6.99
C ASP A 672 -2.01 13.40 5.46
N PHE A 673 -0.81 13.71 4.94
CA PHE A 673 -0.44 13.74 3.52
C PHE A 673 -1.18 14.76 2.65
N TRP A 674 -1.78 15.77 3.25
CA TRP A 674 -2.27 16.93 2.50
C TRP A 674 -1.13 17.86 2.11
N LEU A 675 -1.18 18.34 0.88
CA LEU A 675 -0.33 19.37 0.33
C LEU A 675 -1.11 20.68 0.21
N ARG A 676 -0.56 21.77 0.76
CA ARG A 676 -0.98 23.13 0.42
C ARG A 676 -0.15 23.61 -0.76
N VAL A 677 -0.82 24.01 -1.83
CA VAL A 677 -0.20 24.39 -3.11
C VAL A 677 -0.73 25.72 -3.60
N LYS A 678 0.05 26.42 -4.44
CA LYS A 678 -0.38 27.64 -5.12
C LYS A 678 -0.38 27.43 -6.63
N VAL A 679 -1.52 27.72 -7.26
CA VAL A 679 -1.74 27.62 -8.71
C VAL A 679 -2.42 28.90 -9.18
N ASP A 680 -1.89 29.55 -10.22
CA ASP A 680 -2.38 30.84 -10.73
C ASP A 680 -2.59 31.87 -9.60
N ASN A 681 -1.58 32.01 -8.75
CA ASN A 681 -1.58 32.88 -7.57
C ASN A 681 -2.63 32.59 -6.48
N LYS A 682 -3.38 31.50 -6.57
CA LYS A 682 -4.36 31.10 -5.55
C LYS A 682 -3.95 29.81 -4.85
N GLU A 683 -4.21 29.76 -3.55
CA GLU A 683 -3.91 28.58 -2.73
C GLU A 683 -5.02 27.53 -2.77
N TYR A 684 -4.61 26.27 -2.72
CA TYR A 684 -5.45 25.08 -2.72
C TYR A 684 -4.86 23.99 -1.84
N TRP A 685 -5.66 22.96 -1.61
CA TRP A 685 -5.26 21.76 -0.88
C TRP A 685 -5.49 20.49 -1.71
N THR A 686 -4.54 19.55 -1.69
CA THR A 686 -4.70 18.23 -2.33
C THR A 686 -4.12 17.13 -1.46
N ASN A 687 -4.72 15.94 -1.52
CA ASN A 687 -4.19 14.72 -0.92
C ASN A 687 -4.07 13.58 -1.94
N ASP A 688 -4.03 13.92 -3.24
CA ASP A 688 -3.93 12.94 -4.32
C ASP A 688 -2.50 12.42 -4.50
N VAL A 689 -1.49 13.12 -3.97
CA VAL A 689 -0.08 12.74 -4.10
C VAL A 689 0.27 11.62 -3.12
N ASP A 690 0.52 10.42 -3.66
CA ASP A 690 1.02 9.29 -2.88
C ASP A 690 2.53 9.43 -2.65
N PHE A 691 2.94 9.76 -1.43
CA PHE A 691 4.35 9.96 -1.10
C PHE A 691 5.20 8.68 -1.11
N SER A 692 4.58 7.49 -1.07
CA SER A 692 5.32 6.24 -1.29
C SER A 692 5.76 6.07 -2.74
N ASN A 693 5.18 6.87 -3.65
CA ASN A 693 5.46 6.83 -5.07
C ASN A 693 5.25 8.20 -5.74
N TYR A 694 5.71 9.28 -5.09
CA TYR A 694 5.35 10.65 -5.47
C TYR A 694 5.78 11.01 -6.90
N LYS A 695 6.82 10.35 -7.42
CA LYS A 695 7.34 10.56 -8.78
C LYS A 695 6.31 10.32 -9.87
N ASN A 696 5.27 9.52 -9.57
CA ASN A 696 4.13 9.30 -10.46
C ASN A 696 3.07 10.41 -10.40
N TYR A 697 3.29 11.44 -9.60
CA TYR A 697 2.34 12.53 -9.36
C TYR A 697 2.99 13.89 -9.57
N ILE A 698 4.15 14.13 -8.96
CA ILE A 698 4.86 15.41 -8.95
C ILE A 698 6.37 15.21 -9.08
N SER A 699 7.06 16.24 -9.57
CA SER A 699 8.51 16.42 -9.50
C SER A 699 8.80 17.84 -9.01
N VAL A 700 9.41 17.96 -7.82
CA VAL A 700 9.77 19.23 -7.19
C VAL A 700 11.13 19.67 -7.72
N GLN A 701 11.21 20.90 -8.22
CA GLN A 701 12.34 21.30 -9.04
C GLN A 701 13.51 21.88 -8.26
N ASN A 702 13.22 22.59 -7.17
CA ASN A 702 14.17 23.49 -6.49
C ASN A 702 14.15 23.43 -4.96
N LEU A 703 13.62 22.36 -4.36
CA LEU A 703 13.65 22.17 -2.92
C LEU A 703 14.96 21.50 -2.50
N GLY A 704 15.84 22.26 -1.84
CA GLY A 704 17.02 21.73 -1.17
C GLY A 704 16.78 21.51 0.33
N ARG A 705 17.43 20.51 0.92
CA ARG A 705 17.54 20.32 2.37
C ARG A 705 18.99 20.24 2.78
N VAL A 706 19.35 20.96 3.84
CA VAL A 706 20.69 20.94 4.43
C VAL A 706 20.97 19.62 5.14
N THR A 707 22.15 19.03 4.92
CA THR A 707 22.53 17.72 5.49
C THR A 707 23.70 17.76 6.48
N VAL A 708 24.17 18.96 6.84
CA VAL A 708 25.24 19.20 7.82
C VAL A 708 24.73 20.09 8.96
N SER A 709 25.35 20.03 10.15
CA SER A 709 24.94 20.77 11.35
C SER A 709 24.73 22.27 11.10
N GLU A 710 25.67 22.89 10.39
CA GLU A 710 25.61 24.28 9.95
C GLU A 710 26.22 24.42 8.55
N LEU A 711 25.50 25.04 7.62
CA LEU A 711 25.96 25.32 6.27
C LEU A 711 26.05 26.83 6.03
N ASN A 712 27.26 27.33 5.76
CA ASN A 712 27.46 28.73 5.41
C ASN A 712 26.83 29.06 4.06
N ILE A 713 26.05 30.14 4.02
CA ILE A 713 25.63 30.82 2.80
C ILE A 713 26.70 31.86 2.48
N ARG A 714 27.22 31.89 1.26
CA ARG A 714 28.36 32.74 0.90
C ARG A 714 28.02 33.73 -0.20
N THR A 715 28.78 34.83 -0.25
CA THR A 715 28.68 35.84 -1.31
C THR A 715 29.10 35.31 -2.69
N GLY A 716 29.92 34.26 -2.74
CA GLY A 716 30.37 33.59 -3.97
C GLY A 716 30.59 32.08 -3.78
N PRO A 717 30.80 31.32 -4.88
CA PRO A 717 30.93 29.86 -4.87
C PRO A 717 32.33 29.38 -4.47
N SER A 718 32.86 29.88 -3.35
CA SER A 718 34.14 29.44 -2.77
C SER A 718 34.10 29.54 -1.25
N THR A 719 34.87 28.69 -0.57
CA THR A 719 35.06 28.76 0.89
C THR A 719 35.81 30.02 1.35
N SER A 720 36.52 30.71 0.44
CA SER A 720 37.18 31.99 0.69
C SER A 720 36.21 33.19 0.67
N ASN A 721 35.01 33.05 0.09
CA ASN A 721 34.03 34.12 0.08
C ASN A 721 33.41 34.35 1.46
N SER A 722 33.09 35.61 1.77
CA SER A 722 32.44 35.99 3.04
C SER A 722 31.10 35.28 3.25
N SER A 723 30.80 34.94 4.51
CA SER A 723 29.53 34.34 4.90
C SER A 723 28.44 35.42 5.00
N LEU A 724 27.29 35.16 4.37
CA LEU A 724 26.04 35.93 4.46
C LEU A 724 25.14 35.45 5.60
N GLY A 725 25.48 34.32 6.22
CA GLY A 725 24.67 33.66 7.23
C GLY A 725 24.86 32.15 7.21
N LYS A 726 24.14 31.45 8.08
CA LYS A 726 24.21 29.99 8.20
C LYS A 726 22.81 29.39 8.10
N LEU A 727 22.74 28.19 7.54
CA LEU A 727 21.56 27.35 7.53
C LEU A 727 21.78 26.18 8.48
N PRO A 728 20.86 25.91 9.42
CA PRO A 728 20.96 24.76 10.30
C PRO A 728 20.68 23.45 9.56
N LEU A 729 21.06 22.33 10.18
CA LEU A 729 20.73 20.98 9.71
C LEU A 729 19.24 20.84 9.41
N ASN A 730 18.94 20.25 8.25
CA ASN A 730 17.61 19.95 7.73
C ASN A 730 16.74 21.16 7.39
N ASP A 731 17.26 22.38 7.40
CA ASP A 731 16.52 23.52 6.87
C ASP A 731 16.25 23.34 5.38
N TYR A 732 15.03 23.74 4.99
CA TYR A 732 14.63 23.78 3.60
C TYR A 732 15.06 25.09 2.95
N VAL A 733 15.64 24.99 1.77
CA VAL A 733 16.11 26.14 0.98
C VAL A 733 15.57 26.10 -0.44
N SER A 734 15.29 27.28 -0.99
CA SER A 734 14.95 27.45 -2.39
C SER A 734 16.23 27.57 -3.21
N LEU A 735 16.46 26.58 -4.08
CA LEU A 735 17.52 26.65 -5.08
C LEU A 735 17.06 27.59 -6.20
N ILE A 736 17.92 28.52 -6.61
CA ILE A 736 17.56 29.44 -7.70
C ILE A 736 17.51 28.66 -9.00
N MET A 737 16.47 28.87 -9.79
CA MET A 737 16.24 28.20 -11.07
C MET A 737 16.65 29.10 -12.23
N LYS A 738 17.16 28.48 -13.29
CA LYS A 738 17.35 29.08 -14.62
C LYS A 738 16.04 28.99 -15.42
N ALA A 739 15.96 29.76 -16.51
CA ALA A 739 14.82 29.72 -17.42
C ALA A 739 14.60 28.35 -18.08
N ASP A 740 15.66 27.54 -18.22
CA ASP A 740 15.60 26.18 -18.78
C ASP A 740 15.04 25.12 -17.81
N GLY A 741 14.63 25.51 -16.59
CA GLY A 741 14.10 24.60 -15.59
C GLY A 741 15.17 23.81 -14.82
N THR A 742 16.45 24.17 -14.94
CA THR A 742 17.54 23.62 -14.11
C THR A 742 17.90 24.56 -12.96
N VAL A 743 18.54 24.03 -11.91
CA VAL A 743 19.05 24.84 -10.80
C VAL A 743 20.34 25.57 -11.21
N THR A 744 20.47 26.82 -10.77
CA THR A 744 21.66 27.64 -10.96
C THR A 744 22.82 27.08 -10.14
N MET A 745 23.91 26.78 -10.84
CA MET A 745 25.16 26.30 -10.28
C MET A 745 26.33 27.13 -10.80
N ASP A 746 27.44 27.09 -10.09
CA ASP A 746 28.70 27.65 -10.55
C ASP A 746 29.28 26.85 -11.73
N GLY A 747 30.36 27.34 -12.34
CA GLY A 747 31.00 26.70 -13.49
C GLY A 747 31.46 25.25 -13.21
N THR A 748 31.84 24.94 -11.97
CA THR A 748 32.30 23.61 -11.57
C THR A 748 31.16 22.65 -11.18
N LYS A 749 29.93 23.16 -11.06
CA LYS A 749 28.74 22.40 -10.60
C LYS A 749 28.89 21.81 -9.18
N THR A 750 29.69 22.44 -8.34
CA THR A 750 29.90 22.06 -6.93
C THR A 750 29.21 23.00 -5.94
N TRP A 751 28.65 24.12 -6.42
CA TRP A 751 27.88 25.08 -5.63
C TRP A 751 26.50 25.32 -6.23
N TYR A 752 25.49 25.42 -5.37
CA TYR A 752 24.16 25.90 -5.72
C TYR A 752 24.01 27.37 -5.37
N GLN A 753 23.33 28.13 -6.23
CA GLN A 753 22.81 29.42 -5.84
C GLN A 753 21.47 29.25 -5.14
N VAL A 754 21.27 29.92 -4.01
CA VAL A 754 20.08 29.82 -3.16
C VAL A 754 19.47 31.18 -2.89
N LYS A 755 18.18 31.19 -2.61
CA LYS A 755 17.47 32.37 -2.10
C LYS A 755 17.45 32.32 -0.58
N THR A 756 17.94 33.39 0.06
CA THR A 756 17.91 33.54 1.52
C THR A 756 16.51 33.94 2.01
N ALA A 757 16.26 33.85 3.31
CA ALA A 757 14.96 34.19 3.91
C ALA A 757 14.52 35.65 3.64
N ASN A 758 15.47 36.59 3.51
CA ASN A 758 15.22 37.99 3.14
C ASN A 758 15.13 38.24 1.63
N GLY A 759 15.20 37.18 0.80
CA GLY A 759 15.08 37.26 -0.65
C GLY A 759 16.37 37.54 -1.42
N SER A 760 17.49 37.79 -0.72
CA SER A 760 18.81 37.93 -1.33
C SER A 760 19.33 36.61 -1.95
N LYS A 761 20.35 36.72 -2.80
CA LYS A 761 21.00 35.55 -3.42
C LYS A 761 22.28 35.22 -2.67
N GLY A 762 22.56 33.94 -2.49
CA GLY A 762 23.81 33.45 -1.94
C GLY A 762 24.21 32.10 -2.53
N TRP A 763 25.36 31.59 -2.12
CA TRP A 763 25.92 30.33 -2.60
C TRP A 763 26.12 29.34 -1.46
N VAL A 764 25.78 28.07 -1.70
CA VAL A 764 26.03 26.98 -0.76
C VAL A 764 26.68 25.80 -1.49
N SER A 765 27.52 25.05 -0.77
CA SER A 765 28.13 23.85 -1.34
C SER A 765 27.07 22.78 -1.59
N LYS A 766 27.05 22.25 -2.82
CA LYS A 766 26.13 21.18 -3.25
C LYS A 766 26.29 19.90 -2.42
N MET A 767 27.50 19.64 -1.92
CA MET A 767 27.80 18.44 -1.12
C MET A 767 26.90 18.32 0.13
N TYR A 768 26.43 19.46 0.65
CA TYR A 768 25.63 19.52 1.87
C TYR A 768 24.15 19.81 1.62
N ILE A 769 23.68 19.65 0.38
CA ILE A 769 22.28 19.82 -0.02
C ILE A 769 21.75 18.55 -0.67
N THR A 770 20.68 18.00 -0.12
CA THR A 770 19.85 16.98 -0.78
C THR A 770 18.68 17.66 -1.49
N GLN A 771 18.45 17.33 -2.76
CA GLN A 771 17.24 17.75 -3.46
C GLN A 771 16.08 16.84 -3.06
N GLU A 772 15.06 17.40 -2.44
CA GLU A 772 13.90 16.65 -1.95
C GLU A 772 12.79 16.61 -3.00
N LEU A 773 12.14 15.45 -3.11
CA LEU A 773 11.02 15.21 -4.03
C LEU A 773 11.32 15.47 -5.52
N LYS A 774 12.58 15.30 -5.96
CA LYS A 774 13.00 15.54 -7.34
C LYS A 774 12.45 14.53 -8.35
#